data_AF-A0A1E5AJM3-F1
#
_entry.id   AF-A0A1E5AJM3-F1
#
_cell.length_a   1.000
_cell.length_b   1.000
_cell.length_c   1.000
_cell.angle_alpha   90.00
_cell.angle_beta   90.00
_cell.angle_gamma   90.00
#
_symmetry.space_group_name_H-M   'P 1'
#
loop_
_entity.id
_entity.type
_entity.pdbx_description
1 polymer ?
#
loop_
_entity_poly.entity_id
_entity_poly.type
_entity_poly.pdbx_seq_one_letter_code
_entity_poly.pdbx_strand_id
1 'polypeptide(L)'
;MSKITLSNLRQMVMDETVSDEEIAKYLKEEMDAPPAFSPKVSINPDLVDDQGLEADVAMAWFNAWAKRRRQRKYRRKIEGGWNGLKVVSEGDSWFQYPFLIKDTIDHLFDDYAIYSLGAAGDLVSAMLAQDEIHDAIRAENPHVFLLSGGGNDLLGDGRLATALHPFDPARQPEDYPNQNFADRLNEVIGIMRQIFASLTAEFPALKILCHGYDYAIPDRGKWLGRPMADLGIDDTDLQAAIVRVMIDRFNAGLVGLANEFPGKVHRVNCINAVGGDKWYDELHPDRDGFGNVANRYRDLIGHLFSGRESLRKPAEPLSPGREAMIASAKDLEPSEFRALVDHRGRELLSKPLAPTAQEGTRREIEREISDHFEKISGGADFLPAHFLSRGDNRARAVCKINLPGGSGSGFLVGQRGFIMTNNHVIASEEEARDAMAEFDFAEGSSSLMVALEPDRFFITSSDLDFTIVGCDPAVVTEIDPIGLLRSPATVTRNERVNIVQHPRGRRKEVALHDNKIKRVKDLVVWYTTDTEPGSSGSPVFNNDWDLVALHHAGWFEPDGTTTNEGVRMAAIVSHLIARSATNESSSGKLRDLLSTIPDTSPHLGFFDVMGITGTNIHEVEIPEYRGSHEFADVGFWNIEHFNDQISDTRVDQVAKVLAHLSLDAIGLVEVQRGAMERLATALQRLGYSYDFKYLNVRGSQDLAVLFDSSTTEVTIAQDILNRHRDAWKAKTASGHSAFPRRPMIARVKIKHKVPSTEATEDTSVEFIMIAVHLKAFGDPQSRARRRLASSILAEVIEDIRSSENLPVVLGGDMNETLNTDVLSALTEAPDLIALTSDDADDNALSYVGPRHRSLIDHIVVSDDVTLAEISGDDAAIVRLDKNVADFVSDISDHVPLVIRMISRDSPLQID
;
A
#
# COMPACT_ATOMS: atom_id res chain seq x y z
N MET A 1 -23.38 -36.91 -32.29
CA MET A 1 -22.32 -35.93 -31.95
C MET A 1 -21.04 -36.71 -31.66
N SER A 2 -19.86 -36.19 -31.96
CA SER A 2 -18.60 -36.81 -31.54
C SER A 2 -18.47 -36.73 -30.02
N LYS A 3 -18.11 -37.84 -29.35
CA LYS A 3 -17.81 -37.85 -27.90
C LYS A 3 -16.65 -36.90 -27.61
N ILE A 4 -16.69 -36.20 -26.48
CA ILE A 4 -15.52 -35.45 -25.99
C ILE A 4 -14.58 -36.40 -25.23
N THR A 5 -13.31 -36.04 -25.11
CA THR A 5 -12.36 -36.85 -24.32
C THR A 5 -12.53 -36.58 -22.83
N LEU A 6 -12.13 -37.52 -21.97
CA LEU A 6 -12.02 -37.31 -20.53
C LEU A 6 -11.18 -36.07 -20.17
N SER A 7 -10.14 -35.77 -20.94
CA SER A 7 -9.30 -34.58 -20.75
C SER A 7 -10.09 -33.28 -20.96
N ASN A 8 -10.97 -33.24 -21.96
CA ASN A 8 -11.80 -32.06 -22.23
C ASN A 8 -12.81 -31.85 -21.09
N LEU A 9 -13.46 -32.92 -20.60
CA LEU A 9 -14.36 -32.83 -19.45
C LEU A 9 -13.60 -32.34 -18.19
N ARG A 10 -12.37 -32.81 -17.98
CA ARG A 10 -11.53 -32.35 -16.87
C ARG A 10 -11.23 -30.86 -16.96
N GLN A 11 -10.88 -30.36 -18.14
CA GLN A 11 -10.66 -28.93 -18.35
C GLN A 11 -11.92 -28.11 -18.07
N MET A 12 -13.09 -28.58 -18.53
CA MET A 12 -14.37 -27.91 -18.26
C MET A 12 -14.67 -27.78 -16.77
N VAL A 13 -14.40 -28.84 -15.98
CA VAL A 13 -14.61 -28.81 -14.52
C VAL A 13 -13.61 -27.88 -13.81
N MET A 14 -12.37 -27.81 -14.30
CA MET A 14 -11.32 -26.94 -13.74
C MET A 14 -11.53 -25.46 -14.06
N ASP A 15 -12.25 -25.16 -15.15
CA ASP A 15 -12.55 -23.80 -15.59
C ASP A 15 -13.75 -23.22 -14.84
N GLU A 16 -13.51 -22.21 -14.03
CA GLU A 16 -14.52 -21.53 -13.20
C GLU A 16 -15.52 -20.68 -13.98
N THR A 17 -15.26 -20.42 -15.26
CA THR A 17 -16.18 -19.67 -16.13
C THR A 17 -17.27 -20.58 -16.72
N VAL A 18 -17.01 -21.89 -16.79
CA VAL A 18 -17.99 -22.89 -17.23
C VAL A 18 -19.01 -23.11 -16.13
N SER A 19 -20.30 -23.08 -16.47
CA SER A 19 -21.38 -23.29 -15.49
C SER A 19 -21.50 -24.76 -15.07
N ASP A 20 -21.97 -25.01 -13.85
CA ASP A 20 -22.20 -26.38 -13.38
C ASP A 20 -23.29 -27.07 -14.22
N GLU A 21 -24.28 -26.32 -14.75
CA GLU A 21 -25.28 -26.84 -15.69
C GLU A 21 -24.68 -27.28 -17.05
N GLU A 22 -23.57 -26.67 -17.49
CA GLU A 22 -22.87 -27.12 -18.68
C GLU A 22 -22.06 -28.38 -18.44
N ILE A 23 -21.45 -28.50 -17.26
CA ILE A 23 -20.75 -29.71 -16.83
C ILE A 23 -21.75 -30.88 -16.69
N ALA A 24 -22.92 -30.63 -16.08
CA ALA A 24 -23.97 -31.62 -15.83
C ALA A 24 -24.39 -32.40 -17.08
N LYS A 25 -24.37 -31.77 -18.26
CA LYS A 25 -24.73 -32.40 -19.55
C LYS A 25 -23.88 -33.62 -19.88
N TYR A 26 -22.64 -33.68 -19.37
CA TYR A 26 -21.68 -34.77 -19.62
C TYR A 26 -21.66 -35.82 -18.52
N LEU A 27 -22.51 -35.64 -17.50
CA LEU A 27 -22.61 -36.51 -16.35
C LEU A 27 -23.97 -37.22 -16.38
N LYS A 28 -24.05 -38.35 -15.69
CA LYS A 28 -25.30 -39.07 -15.46
C LYS A 28 -25.29 -39.67 -14.07
N GLU A 29 -26.46 -39.83 -13.51
CA GLU A 29 -26.60 -40.56 -12.26
C GLU A 29 -26.51 -42.08 -12.51
N GLU A 30 -25.84 -42.77 -11.60
CA GLU A 30 -25.72 -44.22 -11.61
C GLU A 30 -26.90 -44.86 -10.85
N MET A 31 -27.79 -45.52 -11.60
CA MET A 31 -29.01 -46.13 -11.07
C MET A 31 -28.73 -47.38 -10.20
N ASP A 32 -27.63 -48.10 -10.43
CA ASP A 32 -27.27 -49.37 -9.76
C ASP A 32 -26.18 -49.21 -8.68
N ALA A 33 -26.04 -48.01 -8.11
CA ALA A 33 -25.06 -47.71 -7.06
C ALA A 33 -25.33 -48.47 -5.72
N PRO A 34 -24.30 -48.65 -4.85
CA PRO A 34 -24.43 -49.18 -3.49
C PRO A 34 -25.46 -48.44 -2.64
N PRO A 35 -25.98 -49.05 -1.56
CA PRO A 35 -27.08 -48.52 -0.76
C PRO A 35 -26.69 -47.34 0.16
N ALA A 36 -25.54 -46.70 -0.05
CA ALA A 36 -25.18 -45.42 0.58
C ALA A 36 -26.22 -44.36 0.23
N PHE A 37 -26.66 -43.54 1.18
CA PHE A 37 -27.55 -42.39 0.92
C PHE A 37 -26.74 -41.22 0.37
N SER A 38 -26.02 -41.48 -0.72
CA SER A 38 -25.21 -40.52 -1.45
C SER A 38 -25.43 -40.70 -2.96
N PRO A 39 -25.52 -39.60 -3.73
CA PRO A 39 -25.60 -39.69 -5.17
C PRO A 39 -24.30 -40.26 -5.74
N LYS A 40 -24.42 -41.07 -6.80
CA LYS A 40 -23.28 -41.48 -7.64
C LYS A 40 -23.42 -40.86 -9.02
N VAL A 41 -22.70 -39.76 -9.20
CA VAL A 41 -22.45 -39.08 -10.47
C VAL A 41 -21.34 -39.78 -11.24
N SER A 42 -21.70 -40.36 -12.36
CA SER A 42 -20.78 -41.00 -13.31
C SER A 42 -20.66 -40.18 -14.58
N ILE A 43 -19.61 -40.45 -15.35
CA ILE A 43 -19.44 -39.85 -16.66
C ILE A 43 -20.49 -40.44 -17.61
N ASN A 44 -21.12 -39.61 -18.44
CA ASN A 44 -22.05 -40.10 -19.45
C ASN A 44 -21.25 -40.73 -20.63
N PRO A 45 -21.24 -42.07 -20.77
CA PRO A 45 -20.42 -42.76 -21.77
C PRO A 45 -20.90 -42.48 -23.20
N ASP A 46 -22.12 -41.98 -23.39
CA ASP A 46 -22.64 -41.62 -24.71
C ASP A 46 -22.08 -40.29 -25.22
N LEU A 47 -21.61 -39.43 -24.31
CA LEU A 47 -21.12 -38.09 -24.61
C LEU A 47 -19.62 -37.92 -24.37
N VAL A 48 -19.01 -38.82 -23.58
CA VAL A 48 -17.60 -38.76 -23.19
C VAL A 48 -16.95 -40.12 -23.39
N ASP A 49 -15.74 -40.13 -23.93
CA ASP A 49 -14.86 -41.30 -23.91
C ASP A 49 -14.10 -41.32 -22.57
N ASP A 50 -14.60 -42.13 -21.64
CA ASP A 50 -14.18 -42.20 -20.23
C ASP A 50 -12.93 -43.06 -19.98
N GLN A 51 -12.43 -43.74 -21.02
CA GLN A 51 -11.29 -44.67 -20.96
C GLN A 51 -11.42 -45.76 -19.88
N GLY A 52 -12.64 -46.12 -19.46
CA GLY A 52 -12.87 -47.15 -18.44
C GLY A 52 -12.60 -46.70 -17.00
N LEU A 53 -12.74 -45.41 -16.70
CA LEU A 53 -12.65 -44.88 -15.33
C LEU A 53 -13.79 -45.41 -14.44
N GLU A 54 -13.45 -45.99 -13.29
CA GLU A 54 -14.44 -46.47 -12.31
C GLU A 54 -15.28 -45.32 -11.72
N ALA A 55 -16.59 -45.54 -11.54
CA ALA A 55 -17.53 -44.52 -11.08
C ALA A 55 -17.18 -43.94 -9.69
N ASP A 56 -16.60 -44.75 -8.81
CA ASP A 56 -16.16 -44.31 -7.47
C ASP A 56 -14.98 -43.34 -7.53
N VAL A 57 -14.04 -43.59 -8.45
CA VAL A 57 -12.91 -42.70 -8.71
C VAL A 57 -13.39 -41.39 -9.34
N ALA A 58 -14.37 -41.48 -10.25
CA ALA A 58 -15.01 -40.32 -10.84
C ALA A 58 -15.75 -39.48 -9.78
N MET A 59 -16.47 -40.12 -8.86
CA MET A 59 -17.24 -39.47 -7.80
C MET A 59 -16.39 -38.71 -6.80
N ALA A 60 -15.33 -39.33 -6.28
CA ALA A 60 -14.39 -38.66 -5.38
C ALA A 60 -13.77 -37.43 -6.06
N TRP A 61 -13.49 -37.54 -7.36
CA TRP A 61 -12.96 -36.44 -8.16
C TRP A 61 -13.99 -35.31 -8.36
N PHE A 62 -15.24 -35.62 -8.72
CA PHE A 62 -16.30 -34.62 -8.88
C PHE A 62 -16.64 -33.91 -7.56
N ASN A 63 -16.75 -34.64 -6.45
CA ASN A 63 -16.93 -34.06 -5.11
C ASN A 63 -15.81 -33.07 -4.77
N ALA A 64 -14.55 -33.48 -4.93
CA ALA A 64 -13.39 -32.64 -4.63
C ALA A 64 -13.35 -31.37 -5.51
N TRP A 65 -13.73 -31.47 -6.78
CA TRP A 65 -13.74 -30.32 -7.68
C TRP A 65 -14.94 -29.39 -7.46
N ALA A 66 -16.13 -29.92 -7.16
CA ALA A 66 -17.28 -29.11 -6.75
C ALA A 66 -16.95 -28.31 -5.48
N LYS A 67 -16.34 -28.96 -4.48
CA LYS A 67 -15.82 -28.31 -3.26
C LYS A 67 -14.82 -27.20 -3.59
N ARG A 68 -13.80 -27.49 -4.42
CA ARG A 68 -12.80 -26.48 -4.83
C ARG A 68 -13.43 -25.29 -5.56
N ARG A 69 -14.38 -25.51 -6.47
CA ARG A 69 -15.08 -24.45 -7.20
C ARG A 69 -15.85 -23.54 -6.23
N ARG A 70 -16.56 -24.12 -5.25
CA ARG A 70 -17.24 -23.36 -4.19
C ARG A 70 -16.25 -22.57 -3.31
N GLN A 71 -15.14 -23.18 -2.88
CA GLN A 71 -14.12 -22.48 -2.11
C GLN A 71 -13.48 -21.32 -2.89
N ARG A 72 -13.27 -21.46 -4.20
CA ARG A 72 -12.79 -20.37 -5.05
C ARG A 72 -13.86 -19.30 -5.29
N LYS A 73 -15.14 -19.67 -5.46
CA LYS A 73 -16.27 -18.71 -5.49
C LYS A 73 -16.35 -17.92 -4.19
N TYR A 74 -16.15 -18.58 -3.05
CA TYR A 74 -16.03 -17.93 -1.74
C TYR A 74 -14.83 -16.98 -1.69
N ARG A 75 -13.62 -17.44 -2.02
CA ARG A 75 -12.41 -16.60 -2.00
C ARG A 75 -12.58 -15.36 -2.86
N ARG A 76 -13.07 -15.50 -4.09
CA ARG A 76 -13.40 -14.37 -4.97
C ARG A 76 -14.45 -13.44 -4.37
N LYS A 77 -15.48 -13.99 -3.72
CA LYS A 77 -16.51 -13.18 -3.05
C LYS A 77 -15.92 -12.39 -1.87
N ILE A 78 -15.03 -12.99 -1.10
CA ILE A 78 -14.29 -12.32 0.00
C ILE A 78 -13.31 -11.28 -0.54
N GLU A 79 -12.47 -11.63 -1.51
CA GLU A 79 -11.52 -10.74 -2.19
C GLU A 79 -12.22 -9.55 -2.89
N GLY A 80 -13.45 -9.77 -3.36
CA GLY A 80 -14.33 -8.74 -3.90
C GLY A 80 -14.99 -7.84 -2.86
N GLY A 81 -14.59 -7.93 -1.58
CA GLY A 81 -15.06 -7.04 -0.52
C GLY A 81 -16.38 -7.44 0.15
N TRP A 82 -16.71 -8.73 0.21
CA TRP A 82 -17.95 -9.18 0.85
C TRP A 82 -18.03 -8.80 2.34
N ASN A 83 -19.03 -8.00 2.69
CA ASN A 83 -19.31 -7.53 4.05
C ASN A 83 -20.54 -8.19 4.71
N GLY A 84 -21.19 -9.14 4.02
CA GLY A 84 -22.32 -9.90 4.54
C GLY A 84 -21.90 -11.02 5.50
N LEU A 85 -22.86 -11.88 5.87
CA LEU A 85 -22.55 -13.01 6.75
C LEU A 85 -21.60 -14.00 6.05
N LYS A 86 -20.47 -14.26 6.69
CA LYS A 86 -19.58 -15.38 6.40
C LYS A 86 -20.10 -16.66 7.05
N VAL A 87 -20.05 -17.74 6.29
CA VAL A 87 -20.58 -19.04 6.64
C VAL A 87 -19.52 -20.10 6.33
N VAL A 88 -19.32 -21.04 7.24
CA VAL A 88 -18.65 -22.31 6.92
C VAL A 88 -19.73 -23.38 6.85
N SER A 89 -19.72 -24.23 5.83
CA SER A 89 -20.68 -25.33 5.69
C SER A 89 -19.97 -26.67 5.61
N GLU A 90 -20.43 -27.63 6.40
CA GLU A 90 -20.03 -29.02 6.35
C GLU A 90 -21.29 -29.86 6.18
N GLY A 91 -21.25 -30.88 5.32
CA GLY A 91 -22.39 -31.77 5.25
C GLY A 91 -22.49 -32.75 4.10
N ASP A 92 -23.56 -33.55 4.20
CA ASP A 92 -23.92 -34.63 3.28
C ASP A 92 -24.53 -34.14 1.94
N SER A 93 -25.21 -35.05 1.23
CA SER A 93 -25.78 -34.83 -0.10
C SER A 93 -26.85 -33.73 -0.18
N TRP A 94 -27.37 -33.23 0.95
CA TRP A 94 -28.26 -32.05 0.95
C TRP A 94 -27.50 -30.73 0.84
N PHE A 95 -26.21 -30.75 1.16
CA PHE A 95 -25.28 -29.62 1.06
C PHE A 95 -24.24 -29.77 -0.05
N GLN A 96 -24.03 -30.99 -0.57
CA GLN A 96 -23.09 -31.24 -1.65
C GLN A 96 -23.65 -32.29 -2.62
N TYR A 97 -24.32 -31.83 -3.68
CA TYR A 97 -24.75 -32.64 -4.82
C TYR A 97 -23.95 -32.24 -6.07
N PRO A 98 -22.85 -32.95 -6.43
CA PRO A 98 -21.91 -32.45 -7.44
C PRO A 98 -22.53 -32.28 -8.83
N PHE A 99 -22.58 -31.04 -9.30
CA PHE A 99 -22.88 -30.60 -10.67
C PHE A 99 -24.29 -30.90 -11.23
N LEU A 100 -24.91 -32.03 -10.90
CA LEU A 100 -26.18 -32.47 -11.49
C LEU A 100 -27.41 -31.68 -10.98
N ILE A 101 -27.39 -31.25 -9.72
CA ILE A 101 -28.50 -30.54 -9.07
C ILE A 101 -27.93 -29.37 -8.29
N LYS A 102 -28.63 -28.23 -8.30
CA LYS A 102 -28.32 -27.14 -7.38
C LYS A 102 -28.86 -27.47 -6.00
N ASP A 103 -27.96 -27.67 -5.06
CA ASP A 103 -28.31 -28.02 -3.69
C ASP A 103 -28.53 -26.78 -2.80
N THR A 104 -28.83 -27.03 -1.53
CA THR A 104 -29.10 -25.97 -0.54
C THR A 104 -27.99 -24.92 -0.49
N ILE A 105 -26.72 -25.32 -0.57
CA ILE A 105 -25.57 -24.40 -0.47
C ILE A 105 -25.46 -23.56 -1.74
N ASP A 106 -25.70 -24.12 -2.92
CA ASP A 106 -25.73 -23.35 -4.16
C ASP A 106 -26.79 -22.24 -4.12
N HIS A 107 -27.96 -22.56 -3.57
CA HIS A 107 -29.05 -21.60 -3.42
C HIS A 107 -28.75 -20.51 -2.39
N LEU A 108 -27.94 -20.79 -1.36
CA LEU A 108 -27.56 -19.83 -0.31
C LEU A 108 -26.34 -18.98 -0.69
N PHE A 109 -25.57 -19.40 -1.70
CA PHE A 109 -24.29 -18.82 -2.06
C PHE A 109 -24.36 -17.36 -2.54
N ASP A 110 -25.53 -16.90 -2.99
CA ASP A 110 -25.71 -15.52 -3.42
C ASP A 110 -25.94 -14.60 -2.21
N ASP A 111 -26.65 -15.08 -1.18
CA ASP A 111 -26.99 -14.33 0.03
C ASP A 111 -25.87 -14.29 1.08
N TYR A 112 -24.97 -15.28 1.05
CA TYR A 112 -23.90 -15.46 2.05
C TYR A 112 -22.56 -15.77 1.39
N ALA A 113 -21.45 -15.49 2.07
CA ALA A 113 -20.14 -16.00 1.64
C ALA A 113 -19.88 -17.34 2.33
N ILE A 114 -19.96 -18.44 1.58
CA ILE A 114 -19.95 -19.80 2.13
C ILE A 114 -18.65 -20.53 1.78
N TYR A 115 -17.79 -20.77 2.77
CA TYR A 115 -16.65 -21.68 2.63
C TYR A 115 -17.12 -23.12 2.87
N SER A 116 -17.25 -23.90 1.79
CA SER A 116 -17.79 -25.26 1.86
C SER A 116 -16.70 -26.31 2.06
N LEU A 117 -16.95 -27.21 3.01
CA LEU A 117 -16.13 -28.37 3.35
C LEU A 117 -16.78 -29.69 2.90
N GLY A 118 -18.09 -29.70 2.67
CA GLY A 118 -18.92 -30.89 2.49
C GLY A 118 -18.55 -31.80 1.33
N ALA A 119 -18.73 -33.10 1.54
CA ALA A 119 -18.75 -34.11 0.49
C ALA A 119 -20.03 -34.97 0.55
N ALA A 120 -20.54 -35.34 -0.63
CA ALA A 120 -21.69 -36.23 -0.73
C ALA A 120 -21.40 -37.58 -0.05
N GLY A 121 -22.18 -37.92 0.99
CA GLY A 121 -22.05 -39.20 1.69
C GLY A 121 -21.17 -39.18 2.94
N ASP A 122 -20.67 -38.01 3.36
CA ASP A 122 -19.88 -37.92 4.59
C ASP A 122 -20.68 -38.33 5.83
N LEU A 123 -20.03 -39.13 6.68
CA LEU A 123 -20.54 -39.52 7.98
C LEU A 123 -20.21 -38.44 9.01
N VAL A 124 -21.13 -38.16 9.92
CA VAL A 124 -20.88 -37.19 11.01
C VAL A 124 -19.71 -37.66 11.90
N SER A 125 -19.53 -38.98 12.03
CA SER A 125 -18.35 -39.57 12.69
C SER A 125 -17.03 -39.23 12.00
N ALA A 126 -17.00 -39.17 10.67
CA ALA A 126 -15.83 -38.80 9.90
C ALA A 126 -15.53 -37.29 10.01
N MET A 127 -16.58 -36.46 10.07
CA MET A 127 -16.47 -35.02 10.30
C MET A 127 -15.84 -34.69 11.66
N LEU A 128 -16.19 -35.44 12.72
CA LEU A 128 -15.58 -35.26 14.05
C LEU A 128 -14.11 -35.70 14.10
N ALA A 129 -13.73 -36.73 13.34
CA ALA A 129 -12.38 -37.28 13.34
C ALA A 129 -11.34 -36.37 12.65
N GLN A 130 -11.79 -35.30 12.00
CA GLN A 130 -10.95 -34.37 11.25
C GLN A 130 -10.99 -32.98 11.91
N ASP A 131 -9.83 -32.35 12.07
CA ASP A 131 -9.74 -30.97 12.57
C ASP A 131 -10.16 -29.92 11.51
N GLU A 132 -10.55 -30.34 10.30
CA GLU A 132 -10.87 -29.46 9.16
C GLU A 132 -11.96 -28.42 9.50
N ILE A 133 -12.96 -28.78 10.31
CA ILE A 133 -14.02 -27.85 10.73
C ILE A 133 -13.45 -26.76 11.64
N HIS A 134 -12.64 -27.13 12.63
CA HIS A 134 -12.04 -26.14 13.54
C HIS A 134 -11.02 -25.27 12.80
N ASP A 135 -10.19 -25.87 11.94
CA ASP A 135 -9.22 -25.15 11.12
C ASP A 135 -9.90 -24.15 10.19
N ALA A 136 -10.99 -24.55 9.52
CA ALA A 136 -11.76 -23.67 8.66
C ALA A 136 -12.44 -22.54 9.45
N ILE A 137 -13.00 -22.83 10.63
CA ILE A 137 -13.63 -21.80 11.46
C ILE A 137 -12.58 -20.81 12.01
N ARG A 138 -11.39 -21.27 12.42
CA ARG A 138 -10.26 -20.37 12.80
C ARG A 138 -9.82 -19.51 11.63
N ALA A 139 -9.61 -20.12 10.47
CA ALA A 139 -9.08 -19.44 9.29
C ALA A 139 -10.07 -18.42 8.74
N GLU A 140 -11.34 -18.80 8.63
CA GLU A 140 -12.36 -18.00 7.94
C GLU A 140 -13.16 -17.11 8.88
N ASN A 141 -13.12 -17.35 10.20
CA ASN A 141 -13.85 -16.64 11.24
C ASN A 141 -15.33 -16.35 10.85
N PRO A 142 -16.14 -17.40 10.61
CA PRO A 142 -17.52 -17.27 10.15
C PRO A 142 -18.47 -16.82 11.27
N HIS A 143 -19.59 -16.22 10.87
CA HIS A 143 -20.69 -15.89 11.79
C HIS A 143 -21.56 -17.12 12.06
N VAL A 144 -21.68 -17.98 11.06
CA VAL A 144 -22.57 -19.14 11.07
C VAL A 144 -21.81 -20.38 10.60
N PHE A 145 -21.97 -21.49 11.31
CA PHE A 145 -21.55 -22.81 10.85
C PHE A 145 -22.80 -23.62 10.50
N LEU A 146 -22.88 -24.13 9.28
CA LEU A 146 -23.98 -25.00 8.83
C LEU A 146 -23.52 -26.45 8.88
N LEU A 147 -24.33 -27.32 9.47
CA LEU A 147 -24.10 -28.77 9.51
C LEU A 147 -25.30 -29.54 8.93
N SER A 148 -25.05 -30.35 7.90
CA SER A 148 -26.00 -31.35 7.39
C SER A 148 -25.40 -32.75 7.56
N GLY A 149 -26.09 -33.67 8.23
CA GLY A 149 -25.59 -35.04 8.35
C GLY A 149 -26.44 -35.91 9.26
N GLY A 150 -26.19 -37.21 9.24
CA GLY A 150 -26.87 -38.20 10.07
C GLY A 150 -27.71 -39.20 9.27
N GLY A 151 -28.20 -38.86 8.07
CA GLY A 151 -28.96 -39.81 7.24
C GLY A 151 -28.15 -41.06 6.88
N ASN A 152 -26.91 -40.87 6.40
CA ASN A 152 -25.97 -41.95 6.08
C ASN A 152 -25.55 -42.77 7.30
N ASP A 153 -25.26 -42.09 8.42
CA ASP A 153 -24.90 -42.72 9.68
C ASP A 153 -26.02 -43.62 10.23
N LEU A 154 -27.27 -43.18 10.11
CA LEU A 154 -28.44 -43.91 10.60
C LEU A 154 -28.82 -45.08 9.69
N LEU A 155 -28.92 -44.83 8.38
CA LEU A 155 -29.66 -45.69 7.44
C LEU A 155 -28.91 -46.04 6.15
N GLY A 156 -27.85 -45.31 5.80
CA GLY A 156 -27.04 -45.56 4.60
C GLY A 156 -26.26 -46.88 4.63
N ASP A 157 -25.71 -47.30 3.49
CA ASP A 157 -24.95 -48.56 3.34
C ASP A 157 -25.73 -49.82 3.73
N GLY A 158 -27.05 -49.82 3.44
CA GLY A 158 -27.93 -50.96 3.72
C GLY A 158 -28.32 -51.09 5.19
N ARG A 159 -27.92 -50.13 6.04
CA ARG A 159 -28.26 -50.08 7.46
C ARG A 159 -29.76 -50.02 7.71
N LEU A 160 -30.55 -49.45 6.80
CA LEU A 160 -32.02 -49.42 6.87
C LEU A 160 -32.63 -50.80 7.12
N ALA A 161 -32.18 -51.83 6.40
CA ALA A 161 -32.73 -53.19 6.54
C ALA A 161 -32.52 -53.76 7.96
N THR A 162 -31.45 -53.36 8.64
CA THR A 162 -31.14 -53.78 10.02
C THR A 162 -31.78 -52.88 11.09
N ALA A 163 -32.27 -51.71 10.69
CA ALA A 163 -32.88 -50.71 11.56
C ALA A 163 -34.40 -50.88 11.71
N LEU A 164 -35.02 -51.74 10.89
CA LEU A 164 -36.45 -52.02 10.90
C LEU A 164 -36.74 -53.47 11.31
N HIS A 165 -37.94 -53.71 11.82
CA HIS A 165 -38.52 -55.04 11.94
C HIS A 165 -39.12 -55.51 10.60
N PRO A 166 -39.13 -56.81 10.29
CA PRO A 166 -39.88 -57.36 9.16
C PRO A 166 -41.38 -57.06 9.24
N PHE A 167 -42.08 -57.15 8.11
CA PHE A 167 -43.52 -56.90 8.05
C PHE A 167 -44.34 -57.79 9.00
N ASP A 168 -45.22 -57.16 9.76
CA ASP A 168 -46.21 -57.80 10.62
C ASP A 168 -47.51 -56.99 10.56
N PRO A 169 -48.64 -57.57 10.11
CA PRO A 169 -49.89 -56.84 9.93
C PRO A 169 -50.49 -56.26 11.22
N ALA A 170 -50.03 -56.70 12.40
CA ALA A 170 -50.45 -56.14 13.68
C ALA A 170 -49.59 -54.94 14.13
N ARG A 171 -48.41 -54.75 13.52
CA ARG A 171 -47.44 -53.73 13.92
C ARG A 171 -47.85 -52.36 13.40
N GLN A 172 -47.89 -51.38 14.29
CA GLN A 172 -48.14 -49.99 13.90
C GLN A 172 -46.85 -49.36 13.34
N PRO A 173 -46.94 -48.36 12.44
CA PRO A 173 -45.77 -47.69 11.86
C PRO A 173 -44.71 -47.25 12.89
N GLU A 174 -45.15 -46.80 14.08
CA GLU A 174 -44.25 -46.36 15.16
C GLU A 174 -43.36 -47.49 15.70
N ASP A 175 -43.78 -48.74 15.59
CA ASP A 175 -43.11 -49.91 16.17
C ASP A 175 -42.19 -50.63 15.16
N TYR A 176 -42.05 -50.10 13.95
CA TYR A 176 -41.15 -50.66 12.93
C TYR A 176 -39.67 -50.33 13.18
N PRO A 177 -39.28 -49.08 13.49
CA PRO A 177 -37.88 -48.79 13.84
C PRO A 177 -37.50 -49.47 15.15
N ASN A 178 -36.52 -50.38 15.07
CA ASN A 178 -36.13 -51.29 16.14
C ASN A 178 -35.05 -50.69 17.06
N GLN A 179 -34.50 -51.50 17.98
CA GLN A 179 -33.46 -51.04 18.91
C GLN A 179 -32.17 -50.57 18.20
N ASN A 180 -31.78 -51.20 17.08
CA ASN A 180 -30.60 -50.77 16.33
C ASN A 180 -30.77 -49.35 15.76
N PHE A 181 -31.99 -49.00 15.34
CA PHE A 181 -32.29 -47.63 14.94
C PHE A 181 -32.12 -46.66 16.11
N ALA A 182 -32.68 -47.01 17.28
CA ALA A 182 -32.59 -46.17 18.48
C ALA A 182 -31.13 -45.98 18.94
N ASP A 183 -30.32 -47.04 18.92
CA ASP A 183 -28.91 -46.99 19.34
C ASP A 183 -28.09 -46.11 18.39
N ARG A 184 -28.25 -46.27 17.07
CA ARG A 184 -27.60 -45.42 16.06
C ARG A 184 -28.05 -43.97 16.15
N LEU A 185 -29.33 -43.72 16.43
CA LEU A 185 -29.86 -42.38 16.66
C LEU A 185 -29.16 -41.70 17.83
N ASN A 186 -29.01 -42.41 18.96
CA ASN A 186 -28.31 -41.90 20.12
C ASN A 186 -26.82 -41.66 19.83
N GLU A 187 -26.18 -42.53 19.06
CA GLU A 187 -24.78 -42.38 18.65
C GLU A 187 -24.58 -41.12 17.80
N VAL A 188 -25.38 -40.93 16.74
CA VAL A 188 -25.29 -39.76 15.85
C VAL A 188 -25.51 -38.45 16.61
N ILE A 189 -26.54 -38.38 17.45
CA ILE A 189 -26.80 -37.21 18.31
C ILE A 189 -25.64 -36.99 19.29
N GLY A 190 -25.05 -38.06 19.82
CA GLY A 190 -23.86 -38.02 20.68
C GLY A 190 -22.62 -37.45 20.00
N ILE A 191 -22.39 -37.77 18.73
CA ILE A 191 -21.28 -37.24 17.93
C ILE A 191 -21.51 -35.75 17.62
N MET A 192 -22.71 -35.38 17.17
CA MET A 192 -23.05 -33.97 16.95
C MET A 192 -22.88 -33.12 18.22
N ARG A 193 -23.24 -33.67 19.38
CA ARG A 193 -23.00 -33.01 20.68
C ARG A 193 -21.53 -32.72 20.93
N GLN A 194 -20.63 -33.63 20.58
CA GLN A 194 -19.18 -33.43 20.73
C GLN A 194 -18.68 -32.31 19.81
N ILE A 195 -19.11 -32.31 18.54
CA ILE A 195 -18.78 -31.24 17.59
C ILE A 195 -19.26 -29.89 18.13
N PHE A 196 -20.52 -29.79 18.55
CA PHE A 196 -21.09 -28.53 19.05
C PHE A 196 -20.45 -28.07 20.36
N ALA A 197 -20.16 -28.99 21.28
CA ALA A 197 -19.47 -28.67 22.52
C ALA A 197 -18.06 -28.11 22.25
N SER A 198 -17.30 -28.75 21.36
CA SER A 198 -15.96 -28.29 20.97
C SER A 198 -16.01 -26.90 20.34
N LEU A 199 -16.87 -26.72 19.33
CA LEU A 199 -16.98 -25.46 18.60
C LEU A 199 -17.51 -24.31 19.46
N THR A 200 -18.50 -24.56 20.33
CA THR A 200 -19.08 -23.50 21.18
C THR A 200 -18.19 -23.13 22.37
N ALA A 201 -17.24 -24.00 22.74
CA ALA A 201 -16.20 -23.72 23.72
C ALA A 201 -15.08 -22.87 23.12
N GLU A 202 -14.63 -23.19 21.90
CA GLU A 202 -13.56 -22.45 21.22
C GLU A 202 -14.07 -21.13 20.59
N PHE A 203 -15.26 -21.14 19.98
CA PHE A 203 -15.84 -20.02 19.24
C PHE A 203 -17.17 -19.56 19.87
N PRO A 204 -17.14 -18.79 20.98
CA PRO A 204 -18.34 -18.46 21.75
C PRO A 204 -19.37 -17.59 20.99
N ALA A 205 -18.93 -16.86 19.96
CA ALA A 205 -19.79 -16.01 19.13
C ALA A 205 -20.44 -16.73 17.94
N LEU A 206 -19.94 -17.92 17.57
CA LEU A 206 -20.41 -18.68 16.42
C LEU A 206 -21.86 -19.16 16.63
N LYS A 207 -22.70 -19.01 15.60
CA LYS A 207 -24.02 -19.64 15.55
C LYS A 207 -23.95 -20.93 14.75
N ILE A 208 -24.32 -22.04 15.36
CA ILE A 208 -24.33 -23.35 14.68
C ILE A 208 -25.76 -23.65 14.26
N LEU A 209 -25.97 -23.93 12.97
CA LEU A 209 -27.26 -24.30 12.40
C LEU A 209 -27.19 -25.72 11.88
N CYS A 210 -27.95 -26.63 12.47
CA CYS A 210 -28.13 -27.98 11.97
C CYS A 210 -29.57 -28.16 11.48
N HIS A 211 -29.80 -29.07 10.55
CA HIS A 211 -31.17 -29.43 10.13
C HIS A 211 -31.45 -30.91 10.30
N GLY A 212 -32.74 -31.24 10.37
CA GLY A 212 -33.22 -32.57 10.02
C GLY A 212 -33.84 -32.54 8.62
N TYR A 213 -34.16 -33.69 8.07
CA TYR A 213 -34.69 -33.82 6.72
C TYR A 213 -36.22 -33.63 6.67
N ASP A 214 -36.75 -33.37 5.48
CA ASP A 214 -38.19 -33.44 5.17
C ASP A 214 -38.62 -34.90 4.95
N TYR A 215 -39.93 -35.17 4.90
CA TYR A 215 -40.52 -36.49 4.67
C TYR A 215 -40.19 -37.04 3.28
N ALA A 216 -39.04 -37.72 3.19
CA ALA A 216 -38.59 -38.48 2.04
C ALA A 216 -39.69 -39.42 1.53
N ILE A 217 -39.73 -39.63 0.21
CA ILE A 217 -40.81 -40.36 -0.47
C ILE A 217 -40.27 -41.71 -0.95
N PRO A 218 -40.60 -42.83 -0.28
CA PRO A 218 -40.25 -44.15 -0.79
C PRO A 218 -40.94 -44.41 -2.13
N ASP A 219 -40.19 -44.81 -3.14
CA ASP A 219 -40.72 -45.12 -4.48
C ASP A 219 -39.90 -46.19 -5.19
N ARG A 220 -40.04 -47.45 -4.75
CA ARG A 220 -39.41 -48.66 -5.35
C ARG A 220 -37.93 -48.48 -5.73
N GLY A 221 -37.26 -47.53 -5.11
CA GLY A 221 -35.89 -47.14 -5.40
C GLY A 221 -34.94 -47.91 -4.50
N LYS A 222 -33.65 -47.65 -4.71
CA LYS A 222 -32.57 -48.40 -4.07
C LYS A 222 -32.38 -48.07 -2.59
N TRP A 223 -32.89 -46.93 -2.12
CA TRP A 223 -32.58 -46.43 -0.78
C TRP A 223 -33.67 -46.71 0.24
N LEU A 224 -34.93 -46.51 -0.13
CA LEU A 224 -36.07 -46.67 0.77
C LEU A 224 -36.99 -47.80 0.33
N GLY A 225 -37.55 -47.71 -0.88
CA GLY A 225 -38.63 -48.60 -1.33
C GLY A 225 -38.23 -50.06 -1.42
N ARG A 226 -37.14 -50.39 -2.15
CA ARG A 226 -36.68 -51.79 -2.29
C ARG A 226 -36.19 -52.38 -0.97
N PRO A 227 -35.34 -51.71 -0.17
CA PRO A 227 -34.92 -52.27 1.11
C PRO A 227 -36.06 -52.58 2.09
N MET A 228 -37.15 -51.80 2.07
CA MET A 228 -38.35 -52.10 2.86
C MET A 228 -39.19 -53.23 2.26
N ALA A 229 -39.30 -53.31 0.94
CA ALA A 229 -39.94 -54.44 0.26
C ALA A 229 -39.20 -55.76 0.52
N ASP A 230 -37.87 -55.75 0.61
CA ASP A 230 -37.06 -56.93 0.98
C ASP A 230 -37.34 -57.43 2.40
N LEU A 231 -37.90 -56.58 3.28
CA LEU A 231 -38.41 -56.92 4.60
C LEU A 231 -39.90 -57.33 4.60
N GLY A 232 -40.53 -57.42 3.43
CA GLY A 232 -41.95 -57.74 3.23
C GLY A 232 -42.90 -56.55 3.40
N ILE A 233 -42.37 -55.32 3.50
CA ILE A 233 -43.15 -54.09 3.68
C ILE A 233 -43.43 -53.49 2.28
N ASP A 234 -44.33 -54.10 1.51
CA ASP A 234 -44.61 -53.70 0.13
C ASP A 234 -45.60 -52.52 0.00
N ASP A 235 -46.39 -52.26 1.04
CA ASP A 235 -47.40 -51.20 1.05
C ASP A 235 -46.75 -49.82 1.13
N THR A 236 -46.95 -48.99 0.10
CA THR A 236 -46.27 -47.69 -0.04
C THR A 236 -46.72 -46.68 1.01
N ASP A 237 -47.99 -46.75 1.46
CA ASP A 237 -48.50 -45.86 2.51
C ASP A 237 -47.86 -46.20 3.85
N LEU A 238 -47.68 -47.50 4.15
CA LEU A 238 -46.95 -47.98 5.31
C LEU A 238 -45.46 -47.59 5.25
N GLN A 239 -44.80 -47.76 4.09
CA GLN A 239 -43.41 -47.31 3.91
C GLN A 239 -43.26 -45.82 4.21
N ALA A 240 -44.14 -44.98 3.66
CA ALA A 240 -44.14 -43.54 3.92
C ALA A 240 -44.39 -43.21 5.40
N ALA A 241 -45.30 -43.94 6.07
CA ALA A 241 -45.56 -43.78 7.50
C ALA A 241 -44.34 -44.12 8.37
N ILE A 242 -43.63 -45.21 8.05
CA ILE A 242 -42.40 -45.61 8.76
C ILE A 242 -41.30 -44.56 8.59
N VAL A 243 -41.09 -44.08 7.36
CA VAL A 243 -40.10 -43.04 7.07
C VAL A 243 -40.41 -41.75 7.82
N ARG A 244 -41.68 -41.34 7.87
CA ARG A 244 -42.13 -40.20 8.70
C ARG A 244 -41.77 -40.40 10.18
N VAL A 245 -42.00 -41.57 10.76
CA VAL A 245 -41.63 -41.85 12.16
C VAL A 245 -40.13 -41.71 12.38
N MET A 246 -39.29 -42.25 11.50
CA MET A 246 -37.83 -42.16 11.64
C MET A 246 -37.35 -40.71 11.57
N ILE A 247 -37.89 -39.93 10.63
CA ILE A 247 -37.57 -38.51 10.47
C ILE A 247 -38.03 -37.70 11.69
N ASP A 248 -39.24 -37.96 12.20
CA ASP A 248 -39.75 -37.29 13.40
C ASP A 248 -38.87 -37.58 14.62
N ARG A 249 -38.43 -38.84 14.80
CA ARG A 249 -37.50 -39.22 15.88
C ARG A 249 -36.15 -38.53 15.76
N PHE A 250 -35.59 -38.46 14.55
CA PHE A 250 -34.33 -37.76 14.30
C PHE A 250 -34.46 -36.25 14.61
N ASN A 251 -35.52 -35.62 14.11
CA ASN A 251 -35.79 -34.21 14.37
C ASN A 251 -36.02 -33.92 15.87
N ALA A 252 -36.71 -34.80 16.60
CA ALA A 252 -36.87 -34.68 18.04
C ALA A 252 -35.51 -34.73 18.77
N GLY A 253 -34.61 -35.63 18.35
CA GLY A 253 -33.24 -35.70 18.84
C GLY A 253 -32.46 -34.40 18.62
N LEU A 254 -32.55 -33.81 17.42
CA LEU A 254 -31.89 -32.55 17.10
C LEU A 254 -32.45 -31.35 17.89
N VAL A 255 -33.76 -31.31 18.12
CA VAL A 255 -34.38 -30.29 18.99
C VAL A 255 -33.87 -30.43 20.42
N GLY A 256 -33.81 -31.65 20.95
CA GLY A 256 -33.22 -31.93 22.26
C GLY A 256 -31.78 -31.45 22.34
N LEU A 257 -30.97 -31.78 21.33
CA LEU A 257 -29.57 -31.38 21.26
C LEU A 257 -29.39 -29.86 21.19
N ALA A 258 -30.15 -29.15 20.35
CA ALA A 258 -30.05 -27.70 20.24
C ALA A 258 -30.37 -26.99 21.57
N ASN A 259 -31.32 -27.52 22.34
CA ASN A 259 -31.69 -27.00 23.66
C ASN A 259 -30.57 -27.14 24.71
N GLU A 260 -29.61 -28.05 24.51
CA GLU A 260 -28.43 -28.17 25.38
C GLU A 260 -27.47 -26.97 25.23
N PHE A 261 -27.56 -26.23 24.11
CA PHE A 261 -26.68 -25.10 23.79
C PHE A 261 -27.48 -23.81 23.50
N PRO A 262 -28.20 -23.27 24.51
CA PRO A 262 -29.15 -22.18 24.31
C PRO A 262 -28.50 -20.95 23.69
N GLY A 263 -29.10 -20.45 22.61
CA GLY A 263 -28.65 -19.26 21.90
C GLY A 263 -27.42 -19.46 21.00
N LYS A 264 -26.75 -20.61 21.05
CA LYS A 264 -25.56 -20.93 20.24
C LYS A 264 -25.88 -21.91 19.12
N VAL A 265 -26.63 -22.97 19.40
CA VAL A 265 -27.04 -23.98 18.41
C VAL A 265 -28.52 -23.80 18.09
N HIS A 266 -28.88 -23.86 16.81
CA HIS A 266 -30.24 -23.67 16.32
C HIS A 266 -30.59 -24.75 15.31
N ARG A 267 -31.79 -25.35 15.45
CA ARG A 267 -32.29 -26.33 14.50
C ARG A 267 -33.11 -25.64 13.41
N VAL A 268 -32.76 -25.86 12.15
CA VAL A 268 -33.52 -25.43 10.98
C VAL A 268 -34.63 -26.45 10.72
N ASN A 269 -35.87 -25.97 10.57
CA ASN A 269 -37.02 -26.83 10.34
C ASN A 269 -37.28 -27.06 8.85
N CYS A 270 -36.83 -28.20 8.33
CA CYS A 270 -37.07 -28.59 6.94
C CYS A 270 -38.34 -29.42 6.73
N ILE A 271 -39.11 -29.71 7.78
CA ILE A 271 -40.36 -30.47 7.65
C ILE A 271 -41.37 -29.69 6.80
N ASN A 272 -41.91 -30.35 5.78
CA ASN A 272 -42.77 -29.80 4.74
C ASN A 272 -42.14 -28.60 4.00
N ALA A 273 -40.81 -28.56 3.87
CA ALA A 273 -40.13 -27.53 3.10
C ALA A 273 -40.07 -27.87 1.60
N VAL A 274 -39.84 -29.12 1.24
CA VAL A 274 -39.53 -29.52 -0.15
C VAL A 274 -40.75 -29.34 -1.05
N GLY A 275 -41.90 -29.88 -0.65
CA GLY A 275 -43.12 -29.96 -1.47
C GLY A 275 -43.26 -31.35 -2.11
N GLY A 276 -44.50 -31.84 -2.25
CA GLY A 276 -44.76 -33.23 -2.62
C GLY A 276 -44.35 -33.60 -4.06
N ASP A 277 -44.25 -32.62 -4.96
CA ASP A 277 -43.92 -32.78 -6.39
C ASP A 277 -42.51 -32.33 -6.75
N LYS A 278 -41.69 -31.92 -5.77
CA LYS A 278 -40.36 -31.32 -5.97
C LYS A 278 -39.23 -32.21 -5.48
N TRP A 279 -39.39 -33.51 -5.64
CA TRP A 279 -38.39 -34.51 -5.33
C TRP A 279 -37.74 -34.98 -6.62
N TYR A 280 -36.41 -35.01 -6.63
CA TYR A 280 -35.65 -35.54 -7.75
C TYR A 280 -35.56 -37.07 -7.67
N ASP A 281 -35.43 -37.61 -6.45
CA ASP A 281 -35.42 -39.04 -6.15
C ASP A 281 -36.05 -39.32 -4.77
N GLU A 282 -35.92 -40.54 -4.23
CA GLU A 282 -36.51 -40.94 -2.94
C GLU A 282 -36.05 -40.08 -1.75
N LEU A 283 -34.85 -39.47 -1.81
CA LEU A 283 -34.15 -38.82 -0.71
C LEU A 283 -33.78 -37.35 -0.96
N HIS A 284 -33.63 -36.95 -2.22
CA HIS A 284 -33.11 -35.65 -2.61
C HIS A 284 -34.21 -34.80 -3.28
N PRO A 285 -34.39 -33.55 -2.80
CA PRO A 285 -35.16 -32.54 -3.50
C PRO A 285 -34.64 -32.28 -4.92
N ASP A 286 -35.52 -31.80 -5.80
CA ASP A 286 -35.07 -31.15 -7.03
C ASP A 286 -34.53 -29.73 -6.74
N ARG A 287 -34.15 -29.00 -7.80
CA ARG A 287 -33.67 -27.61 -7.68
C ARG A 287 -34.63 -26.72 -6.90
N ASP A 288 -35.93 -26.78 -7.18
CA ASP A 288 -36.91 -25.90 -6.53
C ASP A 288 -37.21 -26.36 -5.10
N GLY A 289 -37.15 -27.66 -4.85
CA GLY A 289 -37.22 -28.25 -3.51
C GLY A 289 -36.04 -27.82 -2.62
N PHE A 290 -34.81 -27.90 -3.11
CA PHE A 290 -33.62 -27.40 -2.41
C PHE A 290 -33.68 -25.88 -2.20
N GLY A 291 -34.22 -25.13 -3.16
CA GLY A 291 -34.52 -23.71 -3.00
C GLY A 291 -35.46 -23.42 -1.82
N ASN A 292 -36.48 -24.27 -1.61
CA ASN A 292 -37.40 -24.12 -0.47
C ASN A 292 -36.71 -24.47 0.87
N VAL A 293 -35.81 -25.47 0.90
CA VAL A 293 -34.99 -25.77 2.07
C VAL A 293 -34.07 -24.59 2.39
N ALA A 294 -33.41 -24.00 1.39
CA ALA A 294 -32.59 -22.80 1.56
C ALA A 294 -33.39 -21.62 2.13
N ASN A 295 -34.68 -21.46 1.78
CA ASN A 295 -35.53 -20.44 2.40
C ASN A 295 -35.68 -20.62 3.92
N ARG A 296 -35.73 -21.86 4.42
CA ARG A 296 -35.76 -22.12 5.87
C ARG A 296 -34.48 -21.63 6.57
N TYR A 297 -33.33 -21.82 5.93
CA TYR A 297 -32.06 -21.25 6.40
C TYR A 297 -32.10 -19.72 6.38
N ARG A 298 -32.59 -19.10 5.29
CA ARG A 298 -32.74 -17.63 5.21
C ARG A 298 -33.62 -17.08 6.32
N ASP A 299 -34.77 -17.71 6.57
CA ASP A 299 -35.71 -17.25 7.60
C ASP A 299 -35.09 -17.31 8.99
N LEU A 300 -34.39 -18.40 9.30
CA LEU A 300 -33.75 -18.59 10.59
C LEU A 300 -32.54 -17.67 10.77
N ILE A 301 -31.62 -17.61 9.78
CA ILE A 301 -30.49 -16.68 9.81
C ILE A 301 -31.03 -15.25 9.91
N GLY A 302 -32.02 -14.91 9.10
CA GLY A 302 -32.78 -13.68 9.17
C GLY A 302 -33.23 -13.38 10.58
N HIS A 303 -33.91 -14.31 11.27
CA HIS A 303 -34.33 -14.17 12.67
C HIS A 303 -33.18 -14.02 13.67
N LEU A 304 -32.17 -14.87 13.60
CA LEU A 304 -31.01 -14.85 14.50
C LEU A 304 -30.24 -13.53 14.41
N PHE A 305 -30.33 -12.91 13.24
CA PHE A 305 -29.73 -11.63 12.93
C PHE A 305 -30.81 -10.56 12.66
N SER A 306 -32.06 -10.72 13.11
CA SER A 306 -33.19 -9.80 12.75
C SER A 306 -33.24 -8.51 13.54
N GLY A 307 -32.40 -8.36 14.58
CA GLY A 307 -32.03 -7.05 15.11
C GLY A 307 -31.04 -6.28 14.23
N ARG A 308 -30.59 -6.88 13.11
CA ARG A 308 -29.73 -6.25 12.09
C ARG A 308 -30.54 -5.60 10.95
N GLU A 309 -31.88 -5.57 10.97
CA GLU A 309 -32.61 -4.72 10.01
C GLU A 309 -32.48 -3.21 10.34
N SER A 310 -32.04 -2.85 11.56
CA SER A 310 -31.49 -1.52 11.87
C SER A 310 -29.97 -1.41 11.60
N LEU A 311 -29.36 -2.43 11.00
CA LEU A 311 -28.00 -2.41 10.42
C LEU A 311 -28.09 -2.39 8.88
N ARG A 312 -29.17 -1.83 8.32
CA ARG A 312 -29.20 -1.34 6.93
C ARG A 312 -28.41 -0.03 6.82
N LYS A 313 -27.12 -0.22 7.04
CA LYS A 313 -25.89 0.50 6.72
C LYS A 313 -24.92 -0.11 7.72
N PRO A 314 -23.80 -0.72 7.30
CA PRO A 314 -22.76 -1.02 8.27
C PRO A 314 -22.46 0.30 9.00
N ALA A 315 -22.39 0.28 10.33
CA ALA A 315 -21.29 1.03 10.91
C ALA A 315 -20.07 0.29 10.36
N GLU A 316 -19.40 0.93 9.39
CA GLU A 316 -18.12 0.44 8.89
C GLU A 316 -17.25 0.08 10.10
N PRO A 317 -16.41 -0.96 10.01
CA PRO A 317 -15.48 -1.25 11.10
C PRO A 317 -14.79 0.06 11.48
N LEU A 318 -15.01 0.54 12.72
CA LEU A 318 -14.52 1.84 13.22
C LEU A 318 -12.99 1.97 13.17
N SER A 319 -12.31 0.86 12.85
CA SER A 319 -10.96 0.81 12.30
C SER A 319 -10.88 -0.43 11.41
N PRO A 320 -10.39 -0.31 10.17
CA PRO A 320 -10.30 -1.46 9.29
C PRO A 320 -9.16 -2.39 9.71
N GLY A 321 -9.39 -3.69 9.58
CA GLY A 321 -8.42 -4.73 9.93
C GLY A 321 -7.35 -4.91 8.86
N ARG A 322 -6.78 -6.11 8.78
CA ARG A 322 -5.76 -6.46 7.77
C ARG A 322 -6.25 -6.26 6.33
N GLU A 323 -7.55 -6.27 6.10
CA GLU A 323 -8.19 -6.02 4.81
C GLU A 323 -8.01 -4.60 4.26
N ALA A 324 -7.81 -3.58 5.10
CA ALA A 324 -7.44 -2.24 4.62
C ALA A 324 -5.94 -2.04 4.47
N MET A 325 -5.12 -3.05 4.82
CA MET A 325 -3.69 -2.99 4.56
C MET A 325 -3.46 -2.57 3.10
N ILE A 326 -2.65 -1.53 2.88
CA ILE A 326 -2.36 -1.03 1.54
C ILE A 326 -1.50 -2.08 0.82
N ALA A 327 -2.16 -3.00 0.13
CA ALA A 327 -1.53 -4.17 -0.50
C ALA A 327 -0.57 -3.79 -1.64
N SER A 328 -0.75 -2.60 -2.21
CA SER A 328 0.17 -2.02 -3.20
C SER A 328 1.51 -1.57 -2.58
N ALA A 329 1.61 -1.43 -1.25
CA ALA A 329 2.82 -0.97 -0.59
C ALA A 329 3.93 -2.04 -0.64
N LYS A 330 5.01 -1.70 -1.32
CA LYS A 330 6.18 -2.56 -1.53
C LYS A 330 7.21 -2.36 -0.43
N ASP A 331 7.98 -3.42 -0.22
CA ASP A 331 9.18 -3.29 0.59
C ASP A 331 10.19 -2.38 -0.13
N LEU A 332 10.86 -1.51 0.64
CA LEU A 332 11.95 -0.72 0.10
C LEU A 332 13.06 -1.65 -0.37
N GLU A 333 13.67 -1.33 -1.52
CA GLU A 333 14.80 -2.10 -2.02
C GLU A 333 15.98 -2.00 -1.02
N PRO A 334 16.86 -3.01 -0.93
CA PRO A 334 17.92 -3.04 0.07
C PRO A 334 18.83 -1.81 0.08
N SER A 335 19.07 -1.17 -1.07
CA SER A 335 19.81 0.10 -1.18
C SER A 335 19.02 1.26 -0.58
N GLU A 336 17.75 1.41 -0.92
CA GLU A 336 16.86 2.46 -0.39
C GLU A 336 16.67 2.33 1.12
N PHE A 337 16.52 1.11 1.64
CA PHE A 337 16.44 0.87 3.08
C PHE A 337 17.76 1.19 3.79
N ARG A 338 18.92 0.88 3.20
CA ARG A 338 20.22 1.28 3.75
C ARG A 338 20.38 2.79 3.74
N ALA A 339 20.02 3.45 2.65
CA ALA A 339 20.03 4.90 2.57
C ALA A 339 19.13 5.50 3.66
N LEU A 340 17.91 5.00 3.86
CA LEU A 340 17.02 5.42 4.94
C LEU A 340 17.67 5.30 6.32
N VAL A 341 18.30 4.14 6.61
CA VAL A 341 19.00 3.87 7.88
C VAL A 341 20.20 4.79 8.07
N ASP A 342 21.02 4.98 7.04
CA ASP A 342 22.20 5.85 7.10
C ASP A 342 21.82 7.33 7.22
N HIS A 343 20.69 7.75 6.66
CA HIS A 343 20.17 9.11 6.80
C HIS A 343 19.65 9.38 8.20
N ARG A 344 18.77 8.50 8.71
CA ARG A 344 18.22 8.63 10.06
C ARG A 344 19.30 8.49 11.14
N GLY A 345 20.31 7.65 10.87
CA GLY A 345 21.51 7.56 11.70
C GLY A 345 22.28 8.87 11.78
N ARG A 346 22.40 9.64 10.68
CA ARG A 346 23.06 10.96 10.67
C ARG A 346 22.23 12.04 11.37
N GLU A 347 20.91 11.99 11.25
CA GLU A 347 19.98 12.92 11.90
C GLU A 347 19.96 12.77 13.43
N LEU A 348 19.88 11.52 13.92
CA LEU A 348 19.87 11.22 15.36
C LEU A 348 21.23 11.44 16.04
N LEU A 349 22.31 11.53 15.26
CA LEU A 349 23.69 11.56 15.75
C LEU A 349 24.38 12.87 15.34
N SER A 350 24.21 13.92 16.15
CA SER A 350 25.08 15.12 16.07
C SER A 350 26.56 14.85 16.40
N LYS A 351 26.88 13.62 16.84
CA LYS A 351 28.15 12.90 16.64
C LYS A 351 27.80 11.42 16.51
N PRO A 352 28.42 10.66 15.59
CA PRO A 352 28.16 9.23 15.50
C PRO A 352 28.40 8.58 16.86
N LEU A 353 27.38 7.96 17.45
CA LEU A 353 27.63 6.92 18.43
C LEU A 353 28.44 5.87 17.66
N ALA A 354 29.68 5.68 18.10
CA ALA A 354 30.58 4.72 17.49
C ALA A 354 29.80 3.41 17.29
N PRO A 355 29.86 2.79 16.09
CA PRO A 355 29.26 1.48 15.92
C PRO A 355 29.81 0.62 17.04
N THR A 356 28.93 -0.07 17.77
CA THR A 356 29.31 -1.13 18.69
C THR A 356 29.95 -2.25 17.89
N ALA A 357 31.17 -2.03 17.42
CA ALA A 357 32.02 -2.97 16.71
C ALA A 357 32.90 -3.75 17.67
N GLN A 358 32.65 -3.67 18.98
CA GLN A 358 33.20 -4.59 19.96
C GLN A 358 32.14 -4.91 21.02
N GLU A 359 31.56 -6.11 20.92
CA GLU A 359 30.82 -6.81 21.98
C GLU A 359 31.55 -6.73 23.35
N GLY A 360 32.87 -6.55 23.33
CA GLY A 360 33.72 -6.32 24.51
C GLY A 360 33.45 -5.00 25.23
N THR A 361 33.35 -3.87 24.53
CA THR A 361 33.15 -2.53 25.14
C THR A 361 31.74 -2.39 25.72
N ARG A 362 30.73 -2.99 25.06
CA ARG A 362 29.38 -3.09 25.60
C ARG A 362 29.34 -3.88 26.91
N ARG A 363 30.04 -5.02 26.97
CA ARG A 363 30.18 -5.82 28.21
C ARG A 363 30.98 -5.10 29.29
N GLU A 364 31.88 -4.21 28.92
CA GLU A 364 32.65 -3.37 29.85
C GLU A 364 31.79 -2.26 30.46
N ILE A 365 31.00 -1.56 29.66
CA ILE A 365 30.02 -0.54 30.12
C ILE A 365 28.89 -1.21 30.92
N GLU A 366 28.38 -2.36 30.48
CA GLU A 366 27.40 -3.15 31.23
C GLU A 366 27.99 -3.69 32.55
N ARG A 367 29.30 -4.01 32.59
CA ARG A 367 30.03 -4.31 33.84
C ARG A 367 30.16 -3.07 34.74
N GLU A 368 30.53 -1.92 34.18
CA GLU A 368 30.65 -0.65 34.91
C GLU A 368 29.31 -0.22 35.50
N ILE A 369 28.22 -0.29 34.72
CA ILE A 369 26.84 -0.06 35.20
C ILE A 369 26.45 -1.16 36.20
N SER A 370 26.86 -2.41 35.99
CA SER A 370 26.60 -3.50 36.94
C SER A 370 27.32 -3.32 38.28
N ASP A 371 28.46 -2.64 38.31
CA ASP A 371 29.22 -2.29 39.52
C ASP A 371 28.62 -1.08 40.27
N HIS A 372 27.70 -0.35 39.64
CA HIS A 372 26.86 0.66 40.27
C HIS A 372 25.49 0.04 40.65
N PHE A 373 24.80 0.65 41.63
CA PHE A 373 23.51 0.13 42.14
C PHE A 373 22.39 0.17 41.08
N GLU A 374 22.49 1.05 40.09
CA GLU A 374 21.48 1.26 39.06
C GLU A 374 21.59 0.23 37.92
N LYS A 375 20.47 -0.15 37.31
CA LYS A 375 20.40 -1.19 36.27
C LYS A 375 19.63 -0.67 35.05
N ILE A 376 20.09 -1.04 33.85
CA ILE A 376 19.35 -0.88 32.59
C ILE A 376 18.70 -2.21 32.25
N SER A 377 17.40 -2.21 31.92
CA SER A 377 16.64 -3.41 31.57
C SER A 377 16.13 -3.32 30.14
N GLY A 378 16.46 -4.28 29.28
CA GLY A 378 15.93 -4.37 27.91
C GLY A 378 16.39 -3.27 26.92
N GLY A 379 17.32 -2.40 27.33
CA GLY A 379 17.81 -1.23 26.57
C GLY A 379 17.61 0.08 27.35
N ALA A 380 18.36 1.13 27.02
CA ALA A 380 18.15 2.45 27.60
C ALA A 380 16.92 3.12 26.96
N ASP A 381 15.94 3.53 27.77
CA ASP A 381 14.69 4.16 27.33
C ASP A 381 14.54 5.59 27.90
N PHE A 382 15.67 6.28 28.04
CA PHE A 382 15.69 7.63 28.58
C PHE A 382 15.20 8.62 27.52
N LEU A 383 14.15 9.38 27.88
CA LEU A 383 13.69 10.53 27.11
C LEU A 383 13.99 11.81 27.90
N PRO A 384 14.32 12.93 27.23
CA PRO A 384 14.52 14.19 27.93
C PRO A 384 13.21 14.63 28.59
N ALA A 385 13.29 15.29 29.75
CA ALA A 385 12.09 15.67 30.51
C ALA A 385 11.08 16.53 29.71
N HIS A 386 11.56 17.34 28.76
CA HIS A 386 10.72 18.17 27.89
C HIS A 386 9.93 17.37 26.83
N PHE A 387 10.20 16.06 26.68
CA PHE A 387 9.40 15.16 25.84
C PHE A 387 7.91 15.23 26.22
N LEU A 388 7.60 15.27 27.52
CA LEU A 388 6.22 15.32 28.01
C LEU A 388 5.53 16.64 27.65
N SER A 389 6.22 17.77 27.81
CA SER A 389 5.64 19.09 27.51
C SER A 389 5.46 19.31 26.01
N ARG A 390 6.37 18.80 25.17
CA ARG A 390 6.18 18.79 23.70
C ARG A 390 5.00 17.91 23.30
N GLY A 391 4.87 16.74 23.93
CA GLY A 391 3.75 15.82 23.71
C GLY A 391 2.39 16.41 24.07
N ASP A 392 2.31 17.07 25.22
CA ASP A 392 1.09 17.78 25.64
C ASP A 392 0.68 18.86 24.62
N ASN A 393 1.64 19.68 24.18
CA ASN A 393 1.40 20.69 23.14
C ASN A 393 0.89 20.07 21.83
N ARG A 394 1.50 18.97 21.35
CA ARG A 394 1.01 18.27 20.14
C ARG A 394 -0.37 17.64 20.36
N ALA A 395 -0.63 17.09 21.55
CA ALA A 395 -1.91 16.45 21.85
C ALA A 395 -3.09 17.43 21.80
N ARG A 396 -2.88 18.73 22.06
CA ARG A 396 -3.94 19.76 21.93
C ARG A 396 -4.48 19.87 20.50
N ALA A 397 -3.66 19.59 19.49
CA ALA A 397 -4.06 19.60 18.08
C ALA A 397 -4.89 18.37 17.66
N VAL A 398 -4.95 17.34 18.51
CA VAL A 398 -5.71 16.12 18.25
C VAL A 398 -7.14 16.25 18.77
N CYS A 399 -8.09 15.85 17.94
CA CYS A 399 -9.52 15.93 18.20
C CYS A 399 -10.19 14.58 17.96
N LYS A 400 -11.36 14.42 18.59
CA LYS A 400 -12.29 13.34 18.29
C LYS A 400 -13.21 13.78 17.16
N ILE A 401 -13.30 13.00 16.09
CA ILE A 401 -14.28 13.21 15.03
C ILE A 401 -15.58 12.51 15.45
N ASN A 402 -16.64 13.28 15.66
CA ASN A 402 -17.98 12.79 15.99
C ASN A 402 -18.82 12.72 14.71
N LEU A 403 -19.30 11.52 14.36
CA LEU A 403 -20.16 11.24 13.21
C LEU A 403 -21.53 10.72 13.69
N PRO A 404 -22.63 10.90 12.93
CA PRO A 404 -23.96 10.40 13.31
C PRO A 404 -24.02 8.88 13.60
N GLY A 405 -23.09 8.10 13.04
CA GLY A 405 -23.03 6.64 13.19
C GLY A 405 -21.74 6.11 13.83
N GLY A 406 -20.83 6.96 14.31
CA GLY A 406 -19.52 6.52 14.77
C GLY A 406 -18.61 7.63 15.27
N SER A 407 -17.34 7.29 15.52
CA SER A 407 -16.32 8.27 15.86
C SER A 407 -14.94 7.82 15.40
N GLY A 408 -14.12 8.77 14.98
CA GLY A 408 -12.71 8.56 14.70
C GLY A 408 -11.84 9.56 15.44
N SER A 409 -10.55 9.54 15.12
CA SER A 409 -9.58 10.55 15.53
C SER A 409 -9.24 11.45 14.35
N GLY A 410 -8.81 12.66 14.63
CA GLY A 410 -8.33 13.59 13.62
C GLY A 410 -7.47 14.67 14.26
N PHE A 411 -6.81 15.50 13.46
CA PHE A 411 -5.93 16.53 14.00
C PHE A 411 -5.78 17.72 13.07
N LEU A 412 -5.47 18.88 13.66
CA LEU A 412 -5.27 20.14 12.95
C LEU A 412 -3.90 20.13 12.25
N VAL A 413 -3.84 20.49 10.96
CA VAL A 413 -2.63 20.47 10.12
C VAL A 413 -2.39 21.76 9.35
N GLY A 414 -1.14 22.01 8.96
CA GLY A 414 -0.76 23.11 8.06
C GLY A 414 -1.07 24.50 8.63
N GLN A 415 -1.72 25.37 7.85
CA GLN A 415 -2.24 26.64 8.39
C GLN A 415 -3.51 26.37 9.20
N ARG A 416 -3.78 27.16 10.24
CA ARG A 416 -5.02 27.05 11.02
C ARG A 416 -6.22 26.99 10.05
N GLY A 417 -7.06 25.96 10.20
CA GLY A 417 -8.25 25.78 9.36
C GLY A 417 -8.31 24.48 8.55
N PHE A 418 -7.34 23.56 8.68
CA PHE A 418 -7.40 22.24 8.04
C PHE A 418 -7.32 21.12 9.08
N ILE A 419 -8.24 20.15 8.99
CA ILE A 419 -8.28 18.96 9.85
C ILE A 419 -8.05 17.73 8.97
N MET A 420 -7.12 16.88 9.38
CA MET A 420 -6.80 15.60 8.72
C MET A 420 -7.39 14.43 9.51
N THR A 421 -7.93 13.43 8.79
CA THR A 421 -8.37 12.13 9.29
C THR A 421 -8.29 11.08 8.15
N ASN A 422 -8.77 9.86 8.34
CA ASN A 422 -8.80 8.85 7.27
C ASN A 422 -9.98 9.07 6.29
N ASN A 423 -9.85 8.56 5.06
CA ASN A 423 -10.95 8.54 4.09
C ASN A 423 -12.10 7.67 4.57
N HIS A 424 -11.83 6.53 5.21
CA HIS A 424 -12.89 5.70 5.78
C HIS A 424 -13.56 6.31 7.03
N VAL A 425 -12.98 7.35 7.64
CA VAL A 425 -13.63 8.10 8.73
C VAL A 425 -14.56 9.18 8.16
N ILE A 426 -14.09 9.90 7.14
CA ILE A 426 -14.90 10.88 6.39
C ILE A 426 -14.65 10.67 4.90
N ALA A 427 -15.59 10.01 4.21
CA ALA A 427 -15.42 9.60 2.82
C ALA A 427 -15.92 10.66 1.83
N SER A 428 -16.80 11.57 2.27
CA SER A 428 -17.46 12.55 1.40
C SER A 428 -17.69 13.90 2.06
N GLU A 429 -17.92 14.93 1.24
CA GLU A 429 -18.33 16.25 1.72
C GLU A 429 -19.66 16.21 2.50
N GLU A 430 -20.58 15.31 2.13
CA GLU A 430 -21.87 15.17 2.82
C GLU A 430 -21.66 14.67 4.26
N GLU A 431 -20.83 13.64 4.45
CA GLU A 431 -20.46 13.14 5.78
C GLU A 431 -19.71 14.19 6.60
N ALA A 432 -18.83 14.96 5.95
CA ALA A 432 -18.13 16.06 6.60
C ALA A 432 -19.10 17.12 7.15
N ARG A 433 -20.19 17.47 6.44
CA ARG A 433 -21.18 18.45 6.92
C ARG A 433 -21.90 18.01 8.19
N ASP A 434 -22.12 16.70 8.32
CA ASP A 434 -22.83 16.12 9.46
C ASP A 434 -21.88 15.76 10.63
N ALA A 435 -20.57 15.97 10.45
CA ALA A 435 -19.53 15.64 11.43
C ALA A 435 -19.04 16.87 12.21
N MET A 436 -18.52 16.63 13.41
CA MET A 436 -17.91 17.66 14.25
C MET A 436 -16.57 17.18 14.82
N ALA A 437 -15.57 18.06 14.84
CA ALA A 437 -14.32 17.84 15.55
C ALA A 437 -14.41 18.36 16.98
N GLU A 438 -14.13 17.51 17.96
CA GLU A 438 -14.14 17.84 19.38
C GLU A 438 -12.70 17.85 19.93
N PHE A 439 -12.14 19.05 20.07
CA PHE A 439 -10.84 19.28 20.67
C PHE A 439 -10.93 19.27 22.21
N ASP A 440 -9.80 19.02 22.87
CA ASP A 440 -9.69 18.99 24.34
C ASP A 440 -10.70 18.06 25.04
N PHE A 441 -11.20 17.04 24.34
CA PHE A 441 -11.97 15.93 24.91
C PHE A 441 -11.07 15.01 25.74
N ALA A 442 -10.62 15.52 26.88
CA ALA A 442 -9.72 14.86 27.82
C ALA A 442 -10.24 14.99 29.26
N GLU A 443 -9.65 14.25 30.19
CA GLU A 443 -10.04 14.35 31.59
C GLU A 443 -9.61 15.67 32.22
N GLY A 444 -10.54 16.40 32.84
CA GLY A 444 -10.27 17.67 33.50
C GLY A 444 -10.32 18.92 32.59
N SER A 445 -10.59 18.76 31.29
CA SER A 445 -10.68 19.86 30.32
C SER A 445 -12.12 20.08 29.84
N SER A 446 -12.43 21.32 29.43
CA SER A 446 -13.64 21.64 28.68
C SER A 446 -13.40 21.36 27.20
N SER A 447 -14.26 20.56 26.55
CA SER A 447 -14.12 20.30 25.13
C SER A 447 -14.55 21.48 24.26
N LEU A 448 -13.90 21.61 23.11
CA LEU A 448 -14.20 22.61 22.08
C LEU A 448 -14.77 21.90 20.85
N MET A 449 -16.05 22.14 20.57
CA MET A 449 -16.74 21.61 19.39
C MET A 449 -16.54 22.53 18.19
N VAL A 450 -16.00 21.99 17.10
CA VAL A 450 -15.70 22.69 15.85
C VAL A 450 -16.45 21.99 14.71
N ALA A 451 -17.27 22.73 13.97
CA ALA A 451 -17.94 22.21 12.78
C ALA A 451 -16.93 22.05 11.62
N LEU A 452 -17.06 20.98 10.85
CA LEU A 452 -16.27 20.79 9.63
C LEU A 452 -16.93 21.54 8.47
N GLU A 453 -16.10 22.16 7.62
CA GLU A 453 -16.52 23.03 6.52
C GLU A 453 -16.01 22.48 5.18
N PRO A 454 -16.65 21.45 4.60
CA PRO A 454 -16.23 20.88 3.32
C PRO A 454 -16.33 21.88 2.16
N ASP A 455 -17.30 22.82 2.20
CA ASP A 455 -17.38 23.95 1.25
C ASP A 455 -16.15 24.85 1.29
N ARG A 456 -15.52 24.95 2.46
CA ARG A 456 -14.28 25.72 2.60
C ARG A 456 -13.16 24.95 1.94
N PHE A 457 -12.99 23.68 2.27
CA PHE A 457 -11.95 22.83 1.69
C PHE A 457 -12.29 21.36 1.92
N PHE A 458 -12.14 20.52 0.90
CA PHE A 458 -12.27 19.08 1.03
C PHE A 458 -11.37 18.39 0.01
N ILE A 459 -10.47 17.52 0.47
CA ILE A 459 -9.65 16.65 -0.36
C ILE A 459 -9.61 15.28 0.29
N THR A 460 -9.84 14.23 -0.49
CA THR A 460 -9.82 12.85 0.00
C THR A 460 -9.14 11.88 -0.97
N SER A 461 -8.57 10.80 -0.45
CA SER A 461 -7.97 9.70 -1.21
C SER A 461 -8.31 8.37 -0.56
N SER A 462 -9.01 7.50 -1.29
CA SER A 462 -9.24 6.12 -0.85
C SER A 462 -7.97 5.28 -0.91
N ASP A 463 -7.06 5.55 -1.85
CA ASP A 463 -5.86 4.73 -2.10
C ASP A 463 -4.81 4.87 -0.99
N LEU A 464 -4.73 6.08 -0.41
CA LEU A 464 -3.84 6.41 0.72
C LEU A 464 -4.64 6.61 2.01
N ASP A 465 -5.93 6.29 1.99
CA ASP A 465 -6.88 6.41 3.08
C ASP A 465 -6.76 7.69 3.93
N PHE A 466 -6.85 8.86 3.30
CA PHE A 466 -6.84 10.14 4.03
C PHE A 466 -7.91 11.11 3.54
N THR A 467 -8.36 11.98 4.43
CA THR A 467 -9.24 13.13 4.16
C THR A 467 -8.69 14.36 4.88
N ILE A 468 -8.65 15.49 4.17
CA ILE A 468 -8.40 16.82 4.74
C ILE A 468 -9.63 17.69 4.48
N VAL A 469 -10.17 18.26 5.54
CA VAL A 469 -11.38 19.09 5.51
C VAL A 469 -11.14 20.44 6.18
N GLY A 470 -11.80 21.48 5.68
CA GLY A 470 -11.73 22.83 6.23
C GLY A 470 -12.44 22.96 7.59
N CYS A 471 -12.03 23.94 8.39
CA CYS A 471 -12.78 24.44 9.55
C CYS A 471 -12.55 25.95 9.71
N ASP A 472 -13.35 26.61 10.56
CA ASP A 472 -13.17 28.03 10.86
C ASP A 472 -11.91 28.26 11.73
N PRO A 473 -10.85 28.90 11.19
CA PRO A 473 -9.63 29.18 11.94
C PRO A 473 -9.86 30.13 13.13
N ALA A 474 -10.94 30.92 13.13
CA ALA A 474 -11.27 31.80 14.24
C ALA A 474 -11.69 31.06 15.50
N VAL A 475 -12.11 29.79 15.37
CA VAL A 475 -12.53 28.93 16.50
C VAL A 475 -11.34 28.21 17.13
N VAL A 476 -10.29 27.92 16.34
CA VAL A 476 -9.10 27.15 16.76
C VAL A 476 -7.86 28.03 16.94
N THR A 477 -8.01 29.29 17.32
CA THR A 477 -6.92 30.28 17.44
C THR A 477 -5.91 29.98 18.54
N GLU A 478 -6.25 29.13 19.51
CA GLU A 478 -5.38 28.77 20.64
C GLU A 478 -4.71 27.39 20.47
N ILE A 479 -4.95 26.71 19.34
CA ILE A 479 -4.47 25.35 19.06
C ILE A 479 -3.43 25.41 17.95
N ASP A 480 -2.19 25.06 18.24
CA ASP A 480 -1.14 25.08 17.22
C ASP A 480 -1.26 23.87 16.29
N PRO A 481 -1.35 24.08 14.96
CA PRO A 481 -1.47 22.98 14.00
C PRO A 481 -0.18 22.16 13.96
N ILE A 482 -0.33 20.89 13.57
CA ILE A 482 0.79 19.98 13.33
C ILE A 482 1.35 20.23 11.92
N GLY A 483 2.66 20.42 11.82
CA GLY A 483 3.35 20.57 10.54
C GLY A 483 3.33 19.27 9.74
N LEU A 484 3.18 19.37 8.43
CA LEU A 484 3.31 18.24 7.51
C LEU A 484 4.75 18.16 7.02
N LEU A 485 5.39 17.00 7.21
CA LEU A 485 6.74 16.77 6.76
C LEU A 485 6.78 16.04 5.41
N ARG A 486 7.70 16.50 4.58
CA ARG A 486 7.96 15.95 3.24
C ARG A 486 9.07 14.90 3.24
N SER A 487 9.90 14.88 4.29
CA SER A 487 11.01 13.95 4.44
C SER A 487 10.53 12.48 4.41
N PRO A 488 11.10 11.62 3.55
CA PRO A 488 10.84 10.19 3.62
C PRO A 488 11.54 9.55 4.84
N ALA A 489 12.58 10.17 5.39
CA ALA A 489 13.45 9.60 6.42
C ALA A 489 12.99 9.89 7.85
N THR A 490 11.68 9.93 8.10
CA THR A 490 11.13 10.31 9.42
C THR A 490 11.26 9.24 10.50
N VAL A 491 11.39 7.95 10.13
CA VAL A 491 11.58 6.82 11.05
C VAL A 491 12.32 5.65 10.39
N THR A 492 13.02 4.85 11.19
CA THR A 492 13.60 3.55 10.78
C THR A 492 13.19 2.39 11.68
N ARG A 493 13.56 1.16 11.29
CA ARG A 493 13.25 -0.06 12.02
C ARG A 493 13.77 0.00 13.46
N ASN A 494 12.93 -0.43 14.40
CA ASN A 494 13.12 -0.44 15.85
C ASN A 494 13.05 0.91 16.57
N GLU A 495 12.89 2.04 15.86
CA GLU A 495 12.58 3.31 16.52
C GLU A 495 11.20 3.27 17.18
N ARG A 496 11.01 4.10 18.20
CA ARG A 496 9.73 4.24 18.90
C ARG A 496 8.87 5.30 18.23
N VAL A 497 7.56 5.04 18.18
CA VAL A 497 6.55 5.97 17.70
C VAL A 497 5.45 6.20 18.72
N ASN A 498 4.96 7.41 18.86
CA ASN A 498 4.00 7.81 19.88
C ASN A 498 2.66 8.12 19.19
N ILE A 499 1.55 7.58 19.72
CA ILE A 499 0.21 7.81 19.15
C ILE A 499 -0.67 8.52 20.18
N VAL A 500 -1.40 9.55 19.72
CA VAL A 500 -2.40 10.29 20.50
C VAL A 500 -3.75 10.06 19.84
N GLN A 501 -4.73 9.53 20.57
CA GLN A 501 -5.88 8.89 19.97
C GLN A 501 -7.16 8.96 20.81
N HIS A 502 -8.29 8.64 20.19
CA HIS A 502 -9.61 8.50 20.84
C HIS A 502 -10.16 7.07 20.71
N PRO A 503 -9.54 6.09 21.39
CA PRO A 503 -9.93 4.68 21.28
C PRO A 503 -11.37 4.47 21.75
N ARG A 504 -12.18 3.77 20.93
CA ARG A 504 -13.64 3.60 21.09
C ARG A 504 -14.41 4.91 21.27
N GLY A 505 -13.88 6.03 20.79
CA GLY A 505 -14.45 7.36 21.00
C GLY A 505 -14.39 7.85 22.44
N ARG A 506 -13.54 7.24 23.28
CA ARG A 506 -13.30 7.67 24.67
C ARG A 506 -12.51 8.98 24.71
N ARG A 507 -12.26 9.44 25.93
CA ARG A 507 -11.38 10.59 26.18
C ARG A 507 -10.00 10.32 25.59
N LYS A 508 -9.30 11.40 25.26
CA LYS A 508 -7.96 11.36 24.65
C LYS A 508 -7.02 10.48 25.48
N GLU A 509 -6.40 9.50 24.83
CA GLU A 509 -5.46 8.56 25.40
C GLU A 509 -4.16 8.59 24.57
N VAL A 510 -3.01 8.30 25.20
CA VAL A 510 -1.70 8.30 24.54
C VAL A 510 -1.03 6.93 24.74
N ALA A 511 -0.48 6.35 23.68
CA ALA A 511 0.35 5.15 23.78
C ALA A 511 1.82 5.48 23.51
N LEU A 512 2.65 5.33 24.56
CA LEU A 512 4.08 5.66 24.61
C LEU A 512 4.98 4.43 24.86
N HIS A 513 4.38 3.26 25.06
CA HIS A 513 5.05 2.01 25.40
C HIS A 513 4.73 0.95 24.35
N ASP A 514 5.59 -0.07 24.23
CA ASP A 514 5.46 -1.18 23.27
C ASP A 514 5.17 -0.71 21.84
N ASN A 515 5.90 0.33 21.42
CA ASN A 515 5.52 1.19 20.32
C ASN A 515 6.57 1.26 19.18
N LYS A 516 7.15 0.14 18.77
CA LYS A 516 8.33 0.12 17.88
C LYS A 516 7.96 -0.09 16.41
N ILE A 517 8.68 0.60 15.52
CA ILE A 517 8.63 0.33 14.08
C ILE A 517 9.12 -1.09 13.80
N LYS A 518 8.24 -1.92 13.24
CA LYS A 518 8.53 -3.26 12.73
C LYS A 518 9.15 -3.20 11.34
N ARG A 519 8.59 -2.36 10.46
CA ARG A 519 8.98 -2.27 9.05
C ARG A 519 8.66 -0.89 8.46
N VAL A 520 9.51 -0.43 7.55
CA VAL A 520 9.26 0.76 6.72
C VAL A 520 9.13 0.31 5.28
N LYS A 521 8.04 0.72 4.62
CA LYS A 521 7.73 0.44 3.21
C LYS A 521 7.63 1.75 2.42
N ASP A 522 7.48 1.68 1.10
CA ASP A 522 7.30 2.83 0.22
C ASP A 522 6.16 3.78 0.66
N LEU A 523 4.96 3.26 0.92
CA LEU A 523 3.75 4.04 1.24
C LEU A 523 3.38 4.02 2.72
N VAL A 524 3.82 3.01 3.47
CA VAL A 524 3.34 2.74 4.83
C VAL A 524 4.47 2.40 5.81
N VAL A 525 4.19 2.51 7.10
CA VAL A 525 5.03 1.99 8.19
C VAL A 525 4.23 0.98 9.00
N TRP A 526 4.88 -0.12 9.36
CA TRP A 526 4.34 -1.12 10.29
C TRP A 526 4.98 -0.93 11.65
N TYR A 527 4.19 -0.90 12.71
CA TYR A 527 4.67 -0.68 14.07
C TYR A 527 3.81 -1.41 15.10
N THR A 528 4.39 -1.76 16.24
CA THR A 528 3.61 -2.19 17.41
C THR A 528 3.09 -0.93 18.09
N THR A 529 1.88 -0.98 18.66
CA THR A 529 1.35 -0.06 19.69
C THR A 529 -0.07 -0.52 20.03
N ASP A 530 -0.64 -0.02 21.11
CA ASP A 530 -2.03 -0.30 21.47
C ASP A 530 -2.99 0.64 20.72
N THR A 531 -3.91 0.08 19.96
CA THR A 531 -4.97 0.79 19.25
C THR A 531 -6.29 0.06 19.40
N GLU A 532 -7.40 0.80 19.32
CA GLU A 532 -8.75 0.24 19.33
C GLU A 532 -9.60 0.94 18.27
N PRO A 533 -10.75 0.38 17.86
CA PRO A 533 -11.62 1.05 16.89
C PRO A 533 -11.96 2.48 17.35
N GLY A 534 -11.86 3.49 16.48
CA GLY A 534 -11.89 4.91 16.85
C GLY A 534 -10.51 5.58 16.90
N SER A 535 -9.43 4.80 16.96
CA SER A 535 -8.06 5.28 16.76
C SER A 535 -7.74 5.67 15.31
N SER A 536 -8.54 5.22 14.33
CA SER A 536 -8.38 5.64 12.93
C SER A 536 -8.35 7.16 12.80
N GLY A 537 -7.36 7.67 12.09
CA GLY A 537 -7.12 9.08 11.84
C GLY A 537 -6.23 9.73 12.90
N SER A 538 -5.67 8.94 13.81
CA SER A 538 -4.72 9.42 14.81
C SER A 538 -3.35 9.72 14.20
N PRO A 539 -2.68 10.80 14.64
CA PRO A 539 -1.31 11.07 14.25
C PRO A 539 -0.36 10.09 14.95
N VAL A 540 0.61 9.59 14.19
CA VAL A 540 1.74 8.79 14.67
C VAL A 540 2.97 9.69 14.65
N PHE A 541 3.63 9.83 15.80
CA PHE A 541 4.79 10.70 15.97
C PHE A 541 6.09 9.92 16.21
N ASN A 542 7.26 10.47 15.88
CA ASN A 542 8.54 9.98 16.41
C ASN A 542 8.76 10.52 17.85
N ASN A 543 9.96 10.32 18.42
CA ASN A 543 10.29 10.83 19.76
C ASN A 543 10.57 12.35 19.82
N ASP A 544 10.77 12.98 18.67
CA ASP A 544 10.92 14.43 18.54
C ASP A 544 9.58 15.16 18.41
N TRP A 545 8.48 14.38 18.35
CA TRP A 545 7.10 14.81 18.14
C TRP A 545 6.79 15.32 16.72
N ASP A 546 7.54 14.79 15.75
CA ASP A 546 7.27 14.98 14.33
C ASP A 546 6.23 14.01 13.82
N LEU A 547 5.36 14.46 12.92
CA LEU A 547 4.31 13.64 12.33
C LEU A 547 4.88 12.72 11.26
N VAL A 548 4.89 11.41 11.52
CA VAL A 548 5.53 10.42 10.64
C VAL A 548 4.53 9.61 9.83
N ALA A 549 3.35 9.35 10.39
CA ALA A 549 2.30 8.60 9.71
C ALA A 549 0.89 8.95 10.21
N LEU A 550 -0.11 8.60 9.41
CA LEU A 550 -1.53 8.59 9.76
C LEU A 550 -1.94 7.16 10.08
N HIS A 551 -2.34 6.88 11.32
CA HIS A 551 -2.81 5.53 11.69
C HIS A 551 -4.13 5.21 10.99
N HIS A 552 -4.20 4.05 10.34
CA HIS A 552 -5.39 3.67 9.58
C HIS A 552 -5.84 2.21 9.78
N ALA A 553 -4.91 1.27 9.99
CA ALA A 553 -5.24 -0.14 10.12
C ALA A 553 -4.41 -0.86 11.20
N GLY A 554 -4.89 -2.02 11.66
CA GLY A 554 -4.16 -2.89 12.58
C GLY A 554 -4.64 -4.34 12.57
N TRP A 555 -3.76 -5.28 12.90
CA TRP A 555 -4.05 -6.70 12.96
C TRP A 555 -3.16 -7.45 13.96
N PHE A 556 -3.57 -8.68 14.28
CA PHE A 556 -2.75 -9.62 15.04
C PHE A 556 -1.95 -10.51 14.08
N GLU A 557 -0.66 -10.65 14.34
CA GLU A 557 0.20 -11.63 13.69
C GLU A 557 -0.06 -13.03 14.24
N PRO A 558 0.30 -14.11 13.51
CA PRO A 558 0.11 -15.49 13.97
C PRO A 558 0.81 -15.82 15.29
N ASP A 559 1.86 -15.08 15.65
CA ASP A 559 2.59 -15.22 16.90
C ASP A 559 1.95 -14.50 18.09
N GLY A 560 0.80 -13.86 17.87
CA GLY A 560 0.05 -13.09 18.88
C GLY A 560 0.53 -11.65 19.04
N THR A 561 1.56 -11.20 18.31
CA THR A 561 1.98 -9.80 18.34
C THR A 561 1.02 -8.92 17.55
N THR A 562 0.81 -7.68 17.99
CA THR A 562 0.01 -6.69 17.25
C THR A 562 0.88 -5.97 16.21
N THR A 563 0.35 -5.77 15.01
CA THR A 563 0.94 -4.91 13.97
C THR A 563 -0.08 -3.86 13.58
N ASN A 564 0.28 -2.60 13.71
CA ASN A 564 -0.45 -1.47 13.17
C ASN A 564 0.22 -1.01 11.87
N GLU A 565 -0.59 -0.49 10.96
CA GLU A 565 -0.14 0.17 9.74
C GLU A 565 -0.53 1.64 9.79
N GLY A 566 0.43 2.50 9.47
CA GLY A 566 0.22 3.92 9.28
C GLY A 566 0.66 4.34 7.88
N VAL A 567 -0.15 5.15 7.21
CA VAL A 567 0.19 5.73 5.92
C VAL A 567 1.26 6.79 6.13
N ARG A 568 2.39 6.68 5.43
CA ARG A 568 3.53 7.59 5.61
C ARG A 568 3.11 9.01 5.26
N MET A 569 3.47 9.96 6.11
CA MET A 569 3.14 11.36 5.85
C MET A 569 3.76 11.86 4.56
N ALA A 570 4.99 11.42 4.24
CA ALA A 570 5.65 11.69 2.96
C ALA A 570 4.79 11.24 1.76
N ALA A 571 4.15 10.07 1.81
CA ALA A 571 3.30 9.58 0.72
C ALA A 571 2.03 10.44 0.53
N ILE A 572 1.39 10.84 1.63
CA ILE A 572 0.23 11.75 1.59
C ILE A 572 0.64 13.10 1.01
N VAL A 573 1.77 13.66 1.45
CA VAL A 573 2.29 14.93 0.97
C VAL A 573 2.60 14.86 -0.53
N SER A 574 3.33 13.85 -1.00
CA SER A 574 3.62 13.65 -2.43
C SER A 574 2.34 13.59 -3.27
N HIS A 575 1.30 12.91 -2.78
CA HIS A 575 -0.01 12.84 -3.44
C HIS A 575 -0.72 14.19 -3.54
N LEU A 576 -0.69 15.01 -2.47
CA LEU A 576 -1.26 16.36 -2.48
C LEU A 576 -0.57 17.27 -3.50
N ILE A 577 0.75 17.17 -3.61
CA ILE A 577 1.53 17.97 -4.55
C ILE A 577 1.24 17.56 -5.99
N ALA A 578 1.25 16.25 -6.29
CA ALA A 578 0.91 15.73 -7.62
C ALA A 578 -0.50 16.18 -8.08
N ARG A 579 -1.46 16.21 -7.16
CA ARG A 579 -2.81 16.74 -7.43
C ARG A 579 -2.82 18.26 -7.70
N SER A 580 -1.97 19.03 -7.04
CA SER A 580 -1.88 20.49 -7.27
C SER A 580 -1.32 20.84 -8.66
N ALA A 581 -0.45 19.99 -9.20
CA ALA A 581 0.16 20.17 -10.52
C ALA A 581 -0.79 19.82 -11.69
N THR A 582 -1.70 18.88 -11.49
CA THR A 582 -2.57 18.34 -12.56
C THR A 582 -3.90 19.08 -12.71
N ASN A 583 -4.29 19.90 -11.74
CA ASN A 583 -5.59 20.59 -11.73
C ASN A 583 -5.39 22.11 -11.93
N GLU A 584 -5.62 22.63 -13.13
CA GLU A 584 -5.52 24.07 -13.46
C GLU A 584 -6.41 24.97 -12.57
N SER A 585 -7.45 24.38 -11.94
CA SER A 585 -8.37 25.08 -11.01
C SER A 585 -8.02 24.93 -9.52
N SER A 586 -6.86 24.35 -9.18
CA SER A 586 -6.42 24.10 -7.79
C SER A 586 -6.76 25.29 -6.88
N SER A 587 -7.75 25.09 -6.00
CA SER A 587 -8.27 26.13 -5.11
C SER A 587 -7.12 26.81 -4.36
N GLY A 588 -7.17 28.14 -4.18
CA GLY A 588 -6.11 28.87 -3.46
C GLY A 588 -5.76 28.24 -2.10
N LYS A 589 -6.72 27.56 -1.47
CA LYS A 589 -6.56 26.85 -0.20
C LYS A 589 -5.70 25.59 -0.25
N LEU A 590 -5.64 24.87 -1.38
CA LEU A 590 -4.67 23.77 -1.55
C LEU A 590 -3.24 24.33 -1.59
N ARG A 591 -3.05 25.46 -2.28
CA ARG A 591 -1.76 26.17 -2.27
C ARG A 591 -1.44 26.69 -0.86
N ASP A 592 -2.43 27.21 -0.12
CA ASP A 592 -2.23 27.64 1.26
C ASP A 592 -1.82 26.48 2.17
N LEU A 593 -2.44 25.30 2.05
CA LEU A 593 -2.04 24.08 2.77
C LEU A 593 -0.60 23.69 2.41
N LEU A 594 -0.29 23.60 1.11
CA LEU A 594 1.04 23.21 0.62
C LEU A 594 2.12 24.23 0.98
N SER A 595 1.79 25.51 1.12
CA SER A 595 2.74 26.56 1.52
C SER A 595 3.34 26.39 2.92
N THR A 596 2.73 25.53 3.74
CA THR A 596 3.25 25.18 5.08
C THR A 596 4.17 23.98 5.09
N ILE A 597 4.23 23.26 3.96
CA ILE A 597 5.14 22.15 3.76
C ILE A 597 6.46 22.74 3.27
N PRO A 598 7.61 22.36 3.84
CA PRO A 598 8.90 22.79 3.31
C PRO A 598 9.01 22.53 1.80
N ASP A 599 9.43 23.55 1.03
CA ASP A 599 9.45 23.57 -0.44
C ASP A 599 10.31 22.45 -1.06
N THR A 600 11.26 21.90 -0.29
CA THR A 600 12.01 20.69 -0.62
C THR A 600 12.18 19.82 0.60
N SER A 601 12.05 18.51 0.45
CA SER A 601 12.61 17.55 1.39
C SER A 601 14.11 17.84 1.51
N PRO A 602 14.64 18.02 2.73
CA PRO A 602 16.06 18.21 2.93
C PRO A 602 16.88 16.99 2.44
N HIS A 603 16.24 15.85 2.17
CA HIS A 603 16.96 14.60 1.92
C HIS A 603 16.73 14.01 0.53
N LEU A 604 15.61 14.33 -0.14
CA LEU A 604 15.33 13.87 -1.52
C LEU A 604 15.73 14.88 -2.59
N GLY A 605 16.13 16.10 -2.20
CA GLY A 605 16.41 17.15 -3.17
C GLY A 605 15.23 17.38 -4.11
N PHE A 606 15.48 17.24 -5.40
CA PHE A 606 14.51 17.49 -6.47
C PHE A 606 13.63 16.29 -6.86
N PHE A 607 13.89 15.10 -6.32
CA PHE A 607 13.14 13.86 -6.63
C PHE A 607 11.80 13.74 -5.88
N ASP A 608 11.48 14.75 -5.09
CA ASP A 608 10.46 14.75 -4.03
C ASP A 608 9.00 14.57 -4.50
N VAL A 609 8.72 14.69 -5.80
CA VAL A 609 7.33 14.66 -6.33
C VAL A 609 7.13 13.71 -7.51
N MET A 610 8.16 13.51 -8.35
CA MET A 610 8.00 12.77 -9.61
C MET A 610 8.78 11.44 -9.66
N GLY A 611 9.75 11.23 -8.76
CA GLY A 611 10.64 10.06 -8.81
C GLY A 611 10.21 8.84 -7.98
N ILE A 612 9.24 8.98 -7.07
CA ILE A 612 8.87 7.87 -6.15
C ILE A 612 7.55 7.18 -6.53
N THR A 613 6.68 7.81 -7.33
CA THR A 613 5.30 7.31 -7.54
C THR A 613 4.99 6.81 -8.95
N GLY A 614 5.98 6.73 -9.84
CA GLY A 614 5.84 6.13 -11.18
C GLY A 614 6.26 4.65 -11.21
N THR A 615 5.53 3.81 -11.96
CA THR A 615 5.94 2.42 -12.25
C THR A 615 7.09 2.31 -13.25
N ASN A 616 7.60 3.44 -13.75
CA ASN A 616 8.79 3.51 -14.58
C ASN A 616 9.92 4.11 -13.74
N ILE A 617 10.86 3.26 -13.33
CA ILE A 617 12.22 3.68 -13.00
C ILE A 617 12.89 3.92 -14.34
N HIS A 618 12.66 5.09 -14.94
CA HIS A 618 13.42 5.69 -16.04
C HIS A 618 13.06 7.21 -16.11
N GLU A 619 14.09 8.06 -15.92
CA GLU A 619 14.29 9.42 -16.48
C GLU A 619 13.93 10.70 -15.67
N VAL A 620 14.96 11.48 -15.32
CA VAL A 620 14.93 12.67 -14.43
C VAL A 620 14.69 13.99 -15.17
N GLU A 621 13.65 14.00 -16.00
CA GLU A 621 13.08 15.24 -16.51
C GLU A 621 12.06 15.81 -15.52
N ILE A 622 12.48 16.73 -14.65
CA ILE A 622 11.59 17.31 -13.63
C ILE A 622 10.84 18.55 -14.16
N PRO A 623 9.55 18.71 -13.86
CA PRO A 623 8.75 19.84 -14.34
C PRO A 623 9.18 21.19 -13.73
N GLU A 624 9.65 21.19 -12.49
CA GLU A 624 10.04 22.39 -11.72
C GLU A 624 11.13 22.02 -10.69
N TYR A 625 11.87 23.03 -10.23
CA TYR A 625 12.92 22.90 -9.21
C TYR A 625 12.95 24.16 -8.35
N ARG A 626 13.24 24.02 -7.04
CA ARG A 626 13.49 25.14 -6.13
C ARG A 626 14.56 24.80 -5.10
N GLY A 627 15.54 25.67 -4.94
CA GLY A 627 16.62 25.52 -3.98
C GLY A 627 16.20 25.80 -2.54
N SER A 628 16.99 25.32 -1.58
CA SER A 628 16.80 25.52 -0.14
C SER A 628 18.12 25.92 0.52
N HIS A 629 18.06 26.85 1.47
CA HIS A 629 19.22 27.36 2.23
C HIS A 629 19.88 26.33 3.17
N GLU A 630 19.27 25.15 3.28
CA GLU A 630 19.82 24.00 4.00
C GLU A 630 20.87 23.22 3.16
N PHE A 631 20.92 23.48 1.84
CA PHE A 631 21.77 22.78 0.88
C PHE A 631 22.68 23.73 0.13
N ALA A 632 23.63 23.15 -0.60
CA ALA A 632 24.32 23.83 -1.69
C ALA A 632 23.68 23.44 -3.02
N ASP A 633 22.76 24.28 -3.50
CA ASP A 633 22.05 24.05 -4.76
C ASP A 633 22.73 24.77 -5.92
N VAL A 634 23.20 23.98 -6.89
CA VAL A 634 24.11 24.43 -7.95
C VAL A 634 23.53 24.06 -9.32
N GLY A 635 23.65 24.92 -10.32
CA GLY A 635 23.17 24.61 -11.66
C GLY A 635 24.04 25.12 -12.80
N PHE A 636 23.66 24.73 -14.02
CA PHE A 636 24.23 25.21 -15.27
C PHE A 636 23.12 25.46 -16.29
N TRP A 637 23.21 26.57 -17.04
CA TRP A 637 22.17 26.91 -18.01
C TRP A 637 22.71 27.75 -19.17
N ASN A 638 22.38 27.32 -20.40
CA ASN A 638 22.47 28.16 -21.58
C ASN A 638 21.21 29.01 -21.71
N ILE A 639 21.32 30.33 -21.57
CA ILE A 639 20.15 31.25 -21.67
C ILE A 639 19.96 31.75 -23.12
N GLU A 640 20.71 31.23 -24.09
CA GLU A 640 20.58 31.54 -25.52
C GLU A 640 20.66 33.05 -25.85
N HIS A 641 21.82 33.51 -26.35
CA HIS A 641 21.97 34.88 -26.85
C HIS A 641 21.55 35.98 -25.85
N PHE A 642 21.79 35.79 -24.55
CA PHE A 642 21.44 36.75 -23.48
C PHE A 642 22.41 37.95 -23.46
N ASN A 643 22.36 38.72 -24.54
CA ASN A 643 23.27 39.81 -24.87
C ASN A 643 22.73 41.19 -24.44
N ASP A 644 23.55 42.23 -24.51
CA ASP A 644 23.19 43.56 -24.00
C ASP A 644 21.97 44.20 -24.69
N GLN A 645 21.58 43.75 -25.89
CA GLN A 645 20.47 44.28 -26.69
C GLN A 645 19.11 43.62 -26.42
N ILE A 646 19.05 42.57 -25.59
CA ILE A 646 17.78 41.90 -25.26
C ILE A 646 16.82 42.85 -24.52
N SER A 647 15.51 42.62 -24.68
CA SER A 647 14.47 43.43 -24.03
C SER A 647 14.46 43.26 -22.51
N ASP A 648 14.04 44.30 -21.79
CA ASP A 648 13.83 44.20 -20.34
C ASP A 648 12.74 43.17 -19.99
N THR A 649 11.77 42.94 -20.88
CA THR A 649 10.77 41.87 -20.72
C THR A 649 11.42 40.49 -20.62
N ARG A 650 12.37 40.17 -21.52
CA ARG A 650 13.11 38.90 -21.48
C ARG A 650 13.97 38.80 -20.22
N VAL A 651 14.59 39.91 -19.81
CA VAL A 651 15.34 39.98 -18.54
C VAL A 651 14.43 39.67 -17.36
N ASP A 652 13.24 40.26 -17.29
CA ASP A 652 12.28 40.03 -16.22
C ASP A 652 11.72 38.59 -16.22
N GLN A 653 11.52 37.98 -17.38
CA GLN A 653 11.11 36.57 -17.51
C GLN A 653 12.21 35.63 -17.00
N VAL A 654 13.46 35.84 -17.42
CA VAL A 654 14.62 35.06 -16.93
C VAL A 654 14.83 35.27 -15.43
N ALA A 655 14.64 36.50 -14.93
CA ALA A 655 14.73 36.79 -13.49
C ALA A 655 13.68 36.01 -12.69
N LYS A 656 12.44 35.89 -13.18
CA LYS A 656 11.40 35.08 -12.53
C LYS A 656 11.76 33.60 -12.48
N VAL A 657 12.33 33.07 -13.56
CA VAL A 657 12.81 31.68 -13.60
C VAL A 657 13.90 31.47 -12.55
N LEU A 658 14.93 32.33 -12.53
CA LEU A 658 16.03 32.21 -11.56
C LEU A 658 15.57 32.41 -10.11
N ALA A 659 14.65 33.35 -9.86
CA ALA A 659 14.04 33.55 -8.55
C ALA A 659 13.24 32.33 -8.08
N HIS A 660 12.54 31.66 -9.01
CA HIS A 660 11.84 30.42 -8.74
C HIS A 660 12.80 29.27 -8.42
N LEU A 661 13.86 29.11 -9.22
CA LEU A 661 14.89 28.09 -9.00
C LEU A 661 15.64 28.30 -7.69
N SER A 662 15.85 29.55 -7.25
CA SER A 662 16.43 29.90 -5.94
C SER A 662 17.76 29.18 -5.62
N LEU A 663 18.64 29.02 -6.61
CA LEU A 663 19.93 28.33 -6.48
C LEU A 663 20.98 29.18 -5.77
N ASP A 664 21.89 28.56 -5.03
CA ASP A 664 23.04 29.22 -4.42
C ASP A 664 24.04 29.70 -5.47
N ALA A 665 24.29 28.90 -6.51
CA ALA A 665 25.15 29.25 -7.62
C ALA A 665 24.69 28.63 -8.95
N ILE A 666 24.76 29.40 -10.04
CA ILE A 666 24.45 28.90 -11.39
C ILE A 666 25.49 29.39 -12.40
N GLY A 667 26.08 28.45 -13.15
CA GLY A 667 26.94 28.71 -14.29
C GLY A 667 26.12 29.05 -15.53
N LEU A 668 26.26 30.28 -16.03
CA LEU A 668 25.50 30.77 -17.18
C LEU A 668 26.40 30.92 -18.40
N VAL A 669 25.90 30.44 -19.54
CA VAL A 669 26.57 30.57 -20.84
C VAL A 669 25.74 31.40 -21.82
N GLU A 670 26.44 31.99 -22.80
CA GLU A 670 25.87 32.93 -23.78
C GLU A 670 25.40 34.28 -23.23
N VAL A 671 26.06 34.76 -22.17
CA VAL A 671 25.70 36.02 -21.50
C VAL A 671 26.63 37.17 -21.90
N GLN A 672 26.16 38.41 -21.72
CA GLN A 672 26.98 39.62 -21.77
C GLN A 672 26.83 40.45 -20.50
N ARG A 673 27.86 41.23 -20.17
CA ARG A 673 27.96 41.95 -18.90
C ARG A 673 26.78 42.89 -18.64
N GLY A 674 26.36 43.68 -19.63
CA GLY A 674 25.26 44.64 -19.46
C GLY A 674 23.92 43.96 -19.22
N ALA A 675 23.65 42.84 -19.91
CA ALA A 675 22.47 42.01 -19.65
C ALA A 675 22.47 41.41 -18.23
N MET A 676 23.63 40.94 -17.76
CA MET A 676 23.79 40.41 -16.39
C MET A 676 23.57 41.49 -15.31
N GLU A 677 24.03 42.72 -15.53
CA GLU A 677 23.78 43.85 -14.63
C GLU A 677 22.26 44.16 -14.53
N ARG A 678 21.54 44.11 -15.66
CA ARG A 678 20.08 44.25 -15.66
C ARG A 678 19.37 43.08 -14.97
N LEU A 679 19.85 41.86 -15.18
CA LEU A 679 19.31 40.65 -14.54
C LEU A 679 19.44 40.67 -13.02
N ALA A 680 20.63 41.01 -12.50
CA ALA A 680 20.84 41.18 -11.06
C ALA A 680 19.92 42.27 -10.47
N THR A 681 19.72 43.37 -11.21
CA THR A 681 18.77 44.43 -10.81
C THR A 681 17.32 43.92 -10.79
N ALA A 682 16.91 43.11 -11.76
CA ALA A 682 15.57 42.53 -11.81
C ALA A 682 15.33 41.54 -10.66
N LEU A 683 16.30 40.67 -10.35
CA LEU A 683 16.26 39.77 -9.19
C LEU A 683 16.18 40.54 -7.87
N GLN A 684 16.92 41.64 -7.75
CA GLN A 684 16.84 42.52 -6.57
C GLN A 684 15.44 43.14 -6.39
N ARG A 685 14.76 43.52 -7.48
CA ARG A 685 13.37 44.00 -7.41
C ARG A 685 12.39 42.91 -6.96
N LEU A 686 12.70 41.64 -7.23
CA LEU A 686 11.93 40.49 -6.76
C LEU A 686 12.26 40.10 -5.31
N GLY A 687 13.24 40.76 -4.66
CA GLY A 687 13.62 40.53 -3.27
C GLY A 687 14.80 39.57 -3.09
N TYR A 688 15.47 39.16 -4.16
CA TYR A 688 16.59 38.21 -4.11
C TYR A 688 17.94 38.92 -4.23
N SER A 689 18.93 38.46 -3.46
CA SER A 689 20.24 39.13 -3.35
C SER A 689 21.32 38.48 -4.20
N TYR A 690 21.10 38.39 -5.52
CA TYR A 690 22.07 37.79 -6.43
C TYR A 690 23.17 38.76 -6.88
N ASP A 691 24.41 38.29 -6.90
CA ASP A 691 25.57 38.93 -7.54
C ASP A 691 26.16 37.97 -8.60
N PHE A 692 27.08 38.45 -9.45
CA PHE A 692 27.70 37.60 -10.47
C PHE A 692 29.19 37.87 -10.66
N LYS A 693 29.93 36.80 -10.97
CA LYS A 693 31.30 36.89 -11.50
C LYS A 693 31.29 36.65 -13.00
N TYR A 694 31.90 37.57 -13.72
CA TYR A 694 31.90 37.59 -15.18
C TYR A 694 33.31 37.38 -15.72
N LEU A 695 33.43 36.50 -16.71
CA LEU A 695 34.69 36.28 -17.40
C LEU A 695 34.59 36.77 -18.85
N ASN A 696 35.22 37.91 -19.14
CA ASN A 696 35.28 38.45 -20.49
C ASN A 696 36.23 37.60 -21.36
N VAL A 697 35.67 36.84 -22.29
CA VAL A 697 36.42 35.97 -23.21
C VAL A 697 36.44 36.55 -24.62
N ARG A 698 36.66 37.86 -24.81
CA ARG A 698 36.84 38.53 -26.12
C ARG A 698 35.98 37.90 -27.24
N GLY A 699 34.66 37.89 -27.04
CA GLY A 699 33.65 37.35 -27.96
C GLY A 699 32.26 37.93 -27.64
N SER A 700 31.24 37.62 -28.46
CA SER A 700 29.87 38.13 -28.30
C SER A 700 28.99 37.31 -27.36
N GLN A 701 29.53 36.27 -26.73
CA GLN A 701 28.82 35.31 -25.85
C GLN A 701 29.82 34.83 -24.80
N ASP A 702 29.83 35.49 -23.64
CA ASP A 702 30.74 35.23 -22.54
C ASP A 702 30.08 34.27 -21.52
N LEU A 703 30.81 33.96 -20.44
CA LEU A 703 30.38 33.06 -19.37
C LEU A 703 30.34 33.82 -18.04
N ALA A 704 29.38 33.47 -17.18
CA ALA A 704 29.26 34.03 -15.84
C ALA A 704 28.90 32.95 -14.81
N VAL A 705 29.19 33.23 -13.54
CA VAL A 705 28.59 32.52 -12.41
C VAL A 705 27.71 33.54 -11.67
N LEU A 706 26.41 33.31 -11.66
CA LEU A 706 25.43 34.07 -10.89
C LEU A 706 25.20 33.33 -9.55
N PHE A 707 25.16 34.03 -8.43
CA PHE A 707 25.10 33.40 -7.11
C PHE A 707 24.35 34.25 -6.09
N ASP A 708 23.70 33.61 -5.11
CA ASP A 708 23.08 34.30 -3.99
C ASP A 708 24.18 34.81 -3.05
N SER A 709 24.37 36.12 -3.02
CA SER A 709 25.42 36.76 -2.20
C SER A 709 25.17 36.66 -0.70
N SER A 710 23.98 36.20 -0.28
CA SER A 710 23.65 35.97 1.13
C SER A 710 24.14 34.62 1.65
N THR A 711 24.35 33.63 0.77
CA THR A 711 24.82 32.28 1.11
C THR A 711 26.18 31.96 0.50
N THR A 712 26.53 32.60 -0.61
CA THR A 712 27.61 32.11 -1.49
C THR A 712 28.70 33.13 -1.74
N GLU A 713 29.95 32.66 -1.68
CA GLU A 713 31.16 33.37 -2.07
C GLU A 713 31.75 32.74 -3.34
N VAL A 714 31.90 33.55 -4.40
CA VAL A 714 32.47 33.11 -5.69
C VAL A 714 33.70 33.93 -6.05
N THR A 715 34.81 33.25 -6.34
CA THR A 715 36.07 33.88 -6.78
C THR A 715 36.59 33.20 -8.06
N ILE A 716 36.83 33.98 -9.12
CA ILE A 716 37.44 33.47 -10.35
C ILE A 716 38.85 32.94 -10.06
N ALA A 717 39.11 31.69 -10.39
CA ALA A 717 40.40 31.03 -10.17
C ALA A 717 41.42 31.41 -11.26
N GLN A 718 41.87 32.68 -11.22
CA GLN A 718 42.74 33.23 -12.25
C GLN A 718 44.11 32.55 -12.30
N ASP A 719 44.58 32.01 -11.18
CA ASP A 719 45.80 31.22 -11.05
C ASP A 719 45.72 29.89 -11.83
N ILE A 720 44.64 29.11 -11.67
CA ILE A 720 44.36 27.89 -12.47
C ILE A 720 44.28 28.24 -13.96
N LEU A 721 43.55 29.31 -14.29
CA LEU A 721 43.37 29.76 -15.66
C LEU A 721 44.67 30.23 -16.33
N ASN A 722 45.60 30.79 -15.56
CA ASN A 722 46.92 31.20 -16.03
C ASN A 722 47.89 30.02 -16.17
N ARG A 723 47.83 29.05 -15.25
CA ARG A 723 48.63 27.81 -15.26
C ARG A 723 48.38 27.01 -16.55
N HIS A 724 47.12 26.92 -16.95
CA HIS A 724 46.66 26.17 -18.13
C HIS A 724 46.49 27.03 -19.39
N ARG A 725 47.20 28.16 -19.47
CA ARG A 725 47.02 29.15 -20.56
C ARG A 725 47.24 28.57 -21.95
N ASP A 726 48.15 27.62 -22.10
CA ASP A 726 48.47 27.02 -23.41
C ASP A 726 47.45 25.93 -23.80
N ALA A 727 46.93 25.18 -22.83
CA ALA A 727 45.79 24.28 -23.01
C ALA A 727 44.56 25.03 -23.58
N TRP A 728 44.25 26.22 -23.06
CA TRP A 728 43.14 27.06 -23.57
C TRP A 728 43.35 27.60 -24.99
N LYS A 729 44.59 27.57 -25.50
CA LYS A 729 44.93 27.99 -26.88
C LYS A 729 45.10 26.82 -27.83
N ALA A 730 44.93 25.59 -27.36
CA ALA A 730 45.12 24.39 -28.16
C ALA A 730 44.27 24.43 -29.44
N LYS A 731 44.85 23.89 -30.51
CA LYS A 731 44.23 23.84 -31.83
C LYS A 731 44.25 22.41 -32.35
N THR A 732 43.20 22.05 -33.08
CA THR A 732 43.17 20.81 -33.86
C THR A 732 44.25 20.82 -34.94
N ALA A 733 44.54 19.65 -35.52
CA ALA A 733 45.45 19.54 -36.67
C ALA A 733 45.05 20.43 -37.86
N SER A 734 43.77 20.77 -37.99
CA SER A 734 43.25 21.70 -39.00
C SER A 734 43.37 23.19 -38.62
N GLY A 735 44.02 23.51 -37.50
CA GLY A 735 44.29 24.88 -37.06
C GLY A 735 43.14 25.57 -36.31
N HIS A 736 42.09 24.85 -35.97
CA HIS A 736 40.90 25.40 -35.28
C HIS A 736 41.03 25.27 -33.77
N SER A 737 40.70 26.32 -33.04
CA SER A 737 40.78 26.33 -31.57
C SER A 737 39.80 25.33 -30.95
N ALA A 738 40.28 24.52 -29.99
CA ALA A 738 39.45 23.63 -29.18
C ALA A 738 38.40 24.41 -28.38
N PHE A 739 38.85 25.51 -27.76
CA PHE A 739 38.04 26.40 -26.94
C PHE A 739 37.84 27.75 -27.64
N PRO A 740 36.81 27.92 -28.50
CA PRO A 740 36.46 29.23 -29.03
C PRO A 740 36.17 30.26 -27.93
N ARG A 741 35.72 29.77 -26.77
CA ARG A 741 35.57 30.50 -25.52
C ARG A 741 36.31 29.72 -24.46
N ARG A 742 37.16 30.39 -23.68
CA ARG A 742 37.86 29.76 -22.56
C ARG A 742 36.81 29.34 -21.50
N PRO A 743 36.98 28.20 -20.82
CA PRO A 743 36.15 27.84 -19.67
C PRO A 743 36.17 28.90 -18.57
N MET A 744 35.05 29.05 -17.87
CA MET A 744 34.98 29.80 -16.62
C MET A 744 35.36 28.86 -15.48
N ILE A 745 36.39 29.21 -14.70
CA ILE A 745 36.81 28.42 -13.53
C ILE A 745 36.71 29.32 -12.31
N ALA A 746 35.94 28.91 -11.31
CA ALA A 746 35.74 29.66 -10.07
C ALA A 746 35.81 28.75 -8.85
N ARG A 747 36.38 29.27 -7.76
CA ARG A 747 36.22 28.72 -6.41
C ARG A 747 34.88 29.18 -5.87
N VAL A 748 34.03 28.23 -5.49
CA VAL A 748 32.69 28.47 -4.94
C VAL A 748 32.66 27.95 -3.52
N LYS A 749 32.19 28.79 -2.58
CA LYS A 749 31.99 28.46 -1.18
C LYS A 749 30.56 28.83 -0.78
N ILE A 750 29.75 27.85 -0.40
CA ILE A 750 28.35 28.03 0.01
C ILE A 750 28.26 27.78 1.52
N LYS A 751 27.69 28.73 2.27
CA LYS A 751 27.49 28.64 3.71
C LYS A 751 26.18 27.94 4.01
N HIS A 752 26.21 26.90 4.84
CA HIS A 752 24.98 26.31 5.36
C HIS A 752 24.40 27.19 6.47
N LYS A 753 23.10 27.50 6.40
CA LYS A 753 22.39 28.09 7.54
C LYS A 753 21.75 26.99 8.36
N VAL A 754 22.48 26.50 9.35
CA VAL A 754 21.97 25.59 10.37
C VAL A 754 21.45 26.44 11.55
N PRO A 755 20.14 26.52 11.82
CA PRO A 755 19.60 27.31 12.93
C PRO A 755 19.84 26.61 14.29
N SER A 756 21.06 26.70 14.84
CA SER A 756 21.33 26.19 16.19
C SER A 756 21.66 27.31 17.19
N THR A 757 21.04 27.23 18.37
CA THR A 757 21.12 28.20 19.47
C THR A 757 22.43 28.16 20.27
N GLU A 758 23.42 27.36 19.88
CA GLU A 758 24.71 27.32 20.56
C GLU A 758 25.85 27.21 19.55
N ALA A 759 26.71 28.23 19.53
CA ALA A 759 27.82 28.37 18.61
C ALA A 759 28.81 27.19 18.69
N THR A 760 29.00 26.47 17.58
CA THR A 760 30.33 25.99 17.10
C THR A 760 30.25 25.39 15.68
N GLU A 761 31.14 25.88 14.81
CA GLU A 761 31.53 25.44 13.44
C GLU A 761 30.64 25.85 12.24
N ASP A 762 31.16 26.83 11.49
CA ASP A 762 30.66 27.38 10.23
C ASP A 762 30.83 26.31 9.14
N THR A 763 29.81 25.49 8.90
CA THR A 763 29.86 24.42 7.89
C THR A 763 29.60 24.99 6.50
N SER A 764 30.51 24.72 5.56
CA SER A 764 30.41 25.19 4.18
C SER A 764 30.72 24.09 3.16
N VAL A 765 30.11 24.18 1.99
CA VAL A 765 30.45 23.37 0.81
C VAL A 765 31.39 24.18 -0.08
N GLU A 766 32.58 23.65 -0.32
CA GLU A 766 33.61 24.28 -1.15
C GLU A 766 33.96 23.39 -2.34
N PHE A 767 34.01 23.98 -3.55
CA PHE A 767 34.34 23.26 -4.78
C PHE A 767 34.85 24.21 -5.87
N ILE A 768 35.45 23.63 -6.90
CA ILE A 768 35.83 24.31 -8.15
C ILE A 768 34.70 24.13 -9.16
N MET A 769 34.01 25.22 -9.50
CA MET A 769 33.04 25.24 -10.60
C MET A 769 33.75 25.52 -11.93
N ILE A 770 33.51 24.67 -12.92
CA ILE A 770 33.96 24.86 -14.31
C ILE A 770 32.72 24.97 -15.20
N ALA A 771 32.45 26.14 -15.76
CA ALA A 771 31.40 26.32 -16.77
C ALA A 771 31.98 26.34 -18.19
N VAL A 772 31.39 25.57 -19.10
CA VAL A 772 31.85 25.43 -20.50
C VAL A 772 30.75 25.72 -21.51
N HIS A 773 31.16 26.22 -22.67
CA HIS A 773 30.33 26.29 -23.87
C HIS A 773 31.22 25.88 -25.06
N LEU A 774 31.14 24.60 -25.43
CA LEU A 774 31.95 24.02 -26.49
C LEU A 774 31.44 24.40 -27.88
N LYS A 775 32.18 23.99 -28.93
CA LYS A 775 31.82 24.40 -30.28
C LYS A 775 30.56 23.67 -30.77
N ALA A 776 29.53 24.42 -31.18
CA ALA A 776 28.33 23.91 -31.85
C ALA A 776 28.55 23.35 -33.28
N PHE A 777 27.55 22.63 -33.81
CA PHE A 777 27.46 21.93 -35.11
C PHE A 777 28.04 20.50 -35.14
N GLY A 778 27.36 19.61 -35.86
CA GLY A 778 27.75 18.19 -36.01
C GLY A 778 28.78 17.91 -37.10
N ASP A 779 29.35 18.93 -37.75
CA ASP A 779 30.35 18.72 -38.81
C ASP A 779 31.66 18.12 -38.26
N PRO A 780 32.44 17.38 -39.08
CA PRO A 780 33.65 16.69 -38.61
C PRO A 780 34.68 17.61 -37.95
N GLN A 781 34.78 18.86 -38.39
CA GLN A 781 35.72 19.83 -37.85
C GLN A 781 35.27 20.32 -36.47
N SER A 782 33.98 20.57 -36.27
CA SER A 782 33.41 20.92 -34.96
C SER A 782 33.52 19.76 -33.97
N ARG A 783 33.23 18.52 -34.37
CA ARG A 783 33.46 17.31 -33.56
C ARG A 783 34.93 17.15 -33.14
N ALA A 784 35.86 17.37 -34.07
CA ALA A 784 37.30 17.30 -33.75
C ALA A 784 37.74 18.34 -32.72
N ARG A 785 37.11 19.52 -32.69
CA ARG A 785 37.38 20.55 -31.68
C ARG A 785 36.85 20.14 -30.31
N ARG A 786 35.62 19.60 -30.26
CA ARG A 786 35.02 19.06 -29.02
C ARG A 786 35.83 17.90 -28.45
N ARG A 787 36.32 16.97 -29.29
CA ARG A 787 37.18 15.87 -28.85
C ARG A 787 38.48 16.36 -28.21
N LEU A 788 39.16 17.32 -28.84
CA LEU A 788 40.36 17.93 -28.26
C LEU A 788 40.04 18.69 -26.96
N ALA A 789 38.91 19.40 -26.90
CA ALA A 789 38.48 20.10 -25.69
C ALA A 789 38.19 19.12 -24.53
N SER A 790 37.51 18.01 -24.80
CA SER A 790 37.23 16.94 -23.83
C SER A 790 38.53 16.38 -23.22
N SER A 791 39.52 16.04 -24.05
CA SER A 791 40.83 15.56 -23.56
C SER A 791 41.57 16.58 -22.69
N ILE A 792 41.54 17.86 -23.09
CA ILE A 792 42.20 18.93 -22.33
C ILE A 792 41.46 19.18 -21.01
N LEU A 793 40.13 19.14 -20.99
CA LEU A 793 39.36 19.30 -19.76
C LEU A 793 39.71 18.19 -18.76
N ALA A 794 39.78 16.94 -19.20
CA ALA A 794 40.18 15.81 -18.33
C ALA A 794 41.57 16.03 -17.71
N GLU A 795 42.58 16.38 -18.53
CA GLU A 795 43.95 16.65 -18.05
C GLU A 795 44.00 17.83 -17.07
N VAL A 796 43.25 18.91 -17.35
CA VAL A 796 43.22 20.06 -16.45
C VAL A 796 42.49 19.74 -15.14
N ILE A 797 41.42 18.94 -15.19
CA ILE A 797 40.71 18.52 -13.98
C ILE A 797 41.63 17.66 -13.12
N GLU A 798 42.37 16.70 -13.69
CA GLU A 798 43.37 15.91 -12.97
C GLU A 798 44.42 16.79 -12.26
N ASP A 799 44.93 17.83 -12.93
CA ASP A 799 45.85 18.80 -12.31
C ASP A 799 45.17 19.63 -11.21
N ILE A 800 43.93 20.09 -11.41
CA ILE A 800 43.18 20.84 -10.39
C ILE A 800 43.00 19.98 -9.14
N ARG A 801 42.59 18.72 -9.30
CA ARG A 801 42.35 17.81 -8.18
C ARG A 801 43.62 17.53 -7.39
N SER A 802 44.74 17.32 -8.08
CA SER A 802 46.03 17.10 -7.44
C SER A 802 46.63 18.35 -6.77
N SER A 803 46.20 19.56 -7.15
CA SER A 803 46.78 20.83 -6.67
C SER A 803 45.90 21.64 -5.72
N GLU A 804 44.57 21.58 -5.85
CA GLU A 804 43.63 22.45 -5.14
C GLU A 804 42.96 21.78 -3.93
N ASN A 805 42.99 20.44 -3.83
CA ASN A 805 42.34 19.67 -2.76
C ASN A 805 40.85 20.05 -2.56
N LEU A 806 40.17 20.35 -3.65
CA LEU A 806 38.75 20.69 -3.70
C LEU A 806 38.08 19.84 -4.78
N PRO A 807 36.83 19.39 -4.57
CA PRO A 807 36.04 18.75 -5.61
C PRO A 807 35.84 19.66 -6.82
N VAL A 808 35.66 19.07 -7.99
CA VAL A 808 35.40 19.76 -9.24
C VAL A 808 34.00 19.45 -9.72
N VAL A 809 33.27 20.51 -10.09
CA VAL A 809 31.94 20.44 -10.73
C VAL A 809 32.04 21.13 -12.09
N LEU A 810 32.09 20.34 -13.15
CA LEU A 810 32.08 20.77 -14.54
C LEU A 810 30.65 20.73 -15.09
N GLY A 811 30.20 21.78 -15.74
CA GLY A 811 28.91 21.74 -16.45
C GLY A 811 28.71 22.83 -17.50
N GLY A 812 27.62 22.70 -18.25
CA GLY A 812 27.21 23.64 -19.30
C GLY A 812 27.03 22.99 -20.67
N ASP A 813 26.97 23.81 -21.71
CA ASP A 813 26.66 23.38 -23.07
C ASP A 813 27.88 22.75 -23.75
N MET A 814 27.91 21.41 -23.81
CA MET A 814 28.96 20.64 -24.47
C MET A 814 28.69 20.42 -25.96
N ASN A 815 27.49 20.76 -26.46
CA ASN A 815 27.09 20.64 -27.86
C ASN A 815 27.26 19.21 -28.44
N GLU A 816 27.20 18.19 -27.59
CA GLU A 816 27.43 16.80 -27.94
C GLU A 816 26.80 15.89 -26.89
N THR A 817 26.28 14.73 -27.30
CA THR A 817 25.76 13.69 -26.41
C THR A 817 26.89 12.81 -25.84
N LEU A 818 26.70 12.28 -24.63
CA LEU A 818 27.69 11.43 -23.95
C LEU A 818 27.89 10.05 -24.61
N ASN A 819 26.91 9.56 -25.38
CA ASN A 819 26.98 8.29 -26.11
C ASN A 819 27.88 8.31 -27.37
N THR A 820 28.74 9.33 -27.52
CA THR A 820 29.65 9.46 -28.65
C THR A 820 31.11 9.42 -28.20
N ASP A 821 31.99 9.04 -29.14
CA ASP A 821 33.45 9.04 -28.96
C ASP A 821 34.08 10.44 -28.84
N VAL A 822 33.27 11.50 -28.77
CA VAL A 822 33.73 12.89 -28.75
C VAL A 822 34.00 13.34 -27.31
N LEU A 823 33.19 12.91 -26.35
CA LEU A 823 33.34 13.25 -24.93
C LEU A 823 33.99 12.13 -24.12
N SER A 824 34.49 11.07 -24.78
CA SER A 824 34.99 9.86 -24.13
C SER A 824 36.12 10.12 -23.13
N ALA A 825 36.95 11.14 -23.33
CA ALA A 825 38.01 11.47 -22.38
C ALA A 825 37.47 11.99 -21.03
N LEU A 826 36.25 12.51 -20.98
CA LEU A 826 35.57 12.89 -19.74
C LEU A 826 34.78 11.72 -19.14
N THR A 827 34.13 10.90 -19.98
CA THR A 827 33.27 9.80 -19.49
C THR A 827 34.04 8.53 -19.14
N GLU A 828 35.21 8.30 -19.74
CA GLU A 828 36.07 7.14 -19.46
C GLU A 828 37.19 7.45 -18.46
N ALA A 829 37.29 8.69 -18.00
CA ALA A 829 38.25 9.06 -16.96
C ALA A 829 37.87 8.33 -15.66
N PRO A 830 38.81 7.60 -15.03
CA PRO A 830 38.50 6.72 -13.89
C PRO A 830 38.06 7.48 -12.64
N ASP A 831 38.31 8.78 -12.60
CA ASP A 831 38.20 9.65 -11.45
C ASP A 831 37.18 10.79 -11.66
N LEU A 832 36.43 10.72 -12.77
CA LEU A 832 35.32 11.59 -13.11
C LEU A 832 34.03 10.79 -13.24
N ILE A 833 32.92 11.40 -12.86
CA ILE A 833 31.59 10.82 -12.92
C ILE A 833 30.71 11.78 -13.71
N ALA A 834 30.18 11.31 -14.86
CA ALA A 834 29.24 12.07 -15.65
C ALA A 834 27.82 11.83 -15.12
N LEU A 835 27.26 12.84 -14.47
CA LEU A 835 26.00 12.76 -13.71
C LEU A 835 24.74 12.74 -14.59
N THR A 836 24.92 12.83 -15.90
CA THR A 836 23.82 12.81 -16.90
C THR A 836 24.06 11.70 -17.93
N SER A 837 24.82 10.67 -17.56
CA SER A 837 25.26 9.61 -18.49
C SER A 837 24.17 8.57 -18.71
N ASP A 838 23.52 8.17 -17.63
CA ASP A 838 22.20 7.54 -17.53
C ASP A 838 21.12 8.27 -18.35
N ASP A 839 20.96 9.59 -18.16
CA ASP A 839 19.96 10.41 -18.88
C ASP A 839 20.15 10.37 -20.41
N ALA A 840 21.39 10.16 -20.87
CA ALA A 840 21.73 10.15 -22.29
C ALA A 840 21.31 8.85 -23.00
N ASP A 841 21.24 7.73 -22.29
CA ASP A 841 20.81 6.43 -22.83
C ASP A 841 19.29 6.36 -23.05
N ASP A 842 18.59 7.30 -22.42
CA ASP A 842 17.17 7.29 -22.16
C ASP A 842 16.42 8.42 -22.96
N ASN A 843 17.11 9.15 -23.84
CA ASN A 843 16.57 10.23 -24.69
C ASN A 843 16.04 11.48 -23.96
N ALA A 844 16.56 11.80 -22.76
CA ALA A 844 16.26 13.07 -22.10
C ALA A 844 16.68 14.30 -22.96
N LEU A 845 16.11 15.48 -22.67
CA LEU A 845 16.32 16.69 -23.49
C LEU A 845 16.77 17.89 -22.64
N SER A 846 17.99 18.38 -22.87
CA SER A 846 18.43 19.70 -22.38
C SER A 846 18.26 20.80 -23.43
N TYR A 847 18.42 20.47 -24.71
CA TYR A 847 18.11 21.33 -25.84
C TYR A 847 16.72 21.02 -26.38
N VAL A 848 15.81 21.99 -26.32
CA VAL A 848 14.38 21.85 -26.63
C VAL A 848 13.95 22.67 -27.85
N GLY A 849 14.91 23.07 -28.69
CA GLY A 849 14.69 23.89 -29.87
C GLY A 849 13.66 23.33 -30.88
N PRO A 850 13.08 24.19 -31.73
CA PRO A 850 11.93 23.84 -32.58
C PRO A 850 12.25 22.88 -33.74
N ARG A 851 13.52 22.66 -34.09
CA ARG A 851 13.95 21.80 -35.21
C ARG A 851 14.76 20.58 -34.79
N HIS A 852 15.47 20.66 -33.68
CA HIS A 852 16.36 19.63 -33.16
C HIS A 852 16.22 19.62 -31.64
N ARG A 853 16.21 18.43 -31.04
CA ARG A 853 16.12 18.25 -29.59
C ARG A 853 17.11 17.17 -29.18
N SER A 854 17.88 17.40 -28.13
CA SER A 854 18.94 16.49 -27.69
C SER A 854 19.44 16.83 -26.29
N LEU A 855 19.99 15.86 -25.57
CA LEU A 855 20.79 16.10 -24.37
C LEU A 855 22.22 16.49 -24.77
N ILE A 856 22.54 17.78 -24.68
CA ILE A 856 23.87 18.33 -25.04
C ILE A 856 24.47 19.21 -23.95
N ASP A 857 23.73 19.44 -22.88
CA ASP A 857 24.19 20.05 -21.65
C ASP A 857 24.39 18.93 -20.62
N HIS A 858 25.53 18.94 -19.94
CA HIS A 858 25.91 17.85 -19.05
C HIS A 858 26.55 18.39 -17.78
N ILE A 859 26.51 17.59 -16.71
CA ILE A 859 27.25 17.83 -15.46
C ILE A 859 28.20 16.64 -15.24
N VAL A 860 29.46 16.96 -14.93
CA VAL A 860 30.52 16.00 -14.62
C VAL A 860 31.18 16.43 -13.32
N VAL A 861 31.33 15.51 -12.38
CA VAL A 861 31.99 15.76 -11.09
C VAL A 861 33.20 14.86 -10.90
N SER A 862 34.09 15.23 -10.00
CA SER A 862 35.19 14.36 -9.56
C SER A 862 34.74 13.33 -8.52
N ASP A 863 35.46 12.20 -8.45
CA ASP A 863 35.13 11.07 -7.55
C ASP A 863 35.27 11.35 -6.04
N ASP A 864 35.79 12.52 -5.67
CA ASP A 864 35.81 13.04 -4.29
C ASP A 864 34.46 13.66 -3.88
N VAL A 865 33.56 13.91 -4.83
CA VAL A 865 32.14 14.11 -4.56
C VAL A 865 31.53 12.74 -4.24
N THR A 866 31.14 12.55 -2.97
CA THR A 866 30.39 11.34 -2.59
C THR A 866 28.94 11.48 -3.02
N LEU A 867 28.56 10.71 -4.01
CA LEU A 867 27.19 10.63 -4.50
C LEU A 867 26.32 9.88 -3.48
N ALA A 868 25.11 10.37 -3.24
CA ALA A 868 24.15 9.67 -2.40
C ALA A 868 23.49 8.54 -3.20
N GLU A 869 23.43 7.31 -2.66
CA GLU A 869 22.83 6.13 -3.33
C GLU A 869 21.29 6.20 -3.49
N ILE A 870 20.69 7.39 -3.53
CA ILE A 870 19.24 7.53 -3.72
C ILE A 870 18.99 7.51 -5.24
N SER A 871 18.35 6.43 -5.69
CA SER A 871 17.91 6.10 -7.08
C SER A 871 18.96 5.91 -8.18
N GLY A 872 20.23 6.24 -7.97
CA GLY A 872 21.27 6.03 -8.99
C GLY A 872 21.34 7.14 -10.06
N ASP A 873 20.64 8.27 -9.85
CA ASP A 873 20.68 9.44 -10.72
C ASP A 873 21.24 10.66 -9.96
N ASP A 874 22.17 11.39 -10.58
CA ASP A 874 23.06 12.33 -9.88
C ASP A 874 22.84 13.82 -10.25
N ALA A 875 21.99 14.13 -11.23
CA ALA A 875 21.63 15.49 -11.67
C ALA A 875 20.16 15.57 -12.15
N ALA A 876 19.58 16.78 -12.19
CA ALA A 876 18.21 16.99 -12.68
C ALA A 876 18.16 17.88 -13.92
N ILE A 877 17.34 17.50 -14.90
CA ILE A 877 17.01 18.32 -16.08
C ILE A 877 15.66 19.01 -15.83
N VAL A 878 15.67 20.32 -15.57
CA VAL A 878 14.46 21.06 -15.17
C VAL A 878 13.68 21.50 -16.41
N ARG A 879 12.71 20.69 -16.85
CA ARG A 879 11.84 20.88 -18.02
C ARG A 879 10.79 21.99 -17.84
N LEU A 880 11.23 23.20 -17.50
CA LEU A 880 10.41 24.40 -17.41
C LEU A 880 9.69 24.74 -18.72
N ASP A 881 10.20 24.26 -19.86
CA ASP A 881 9.53 24.37 -21.17
C ASP A 881 8.15 23.71 -21.20
N LYS A 882 7.88 22.76 -20.29
CA LYS A 882 6.58 22.11 -20.16
C LYS A 882 5.55 22.97 -19.43
N ASN A 883 5.98 23.90 -18.57
CA ASN A 883 5.11 24.62 -17.63
C ASN A 883 5.12 26.14 -17.81
N VAL A 884 6.16 26.69 -18.45
CA VAL A 884 6.26 28.10 -18.75
C VAL A 884 5.83 28.32 -20.20
N ALA A 885 4.69 29.01 -20.37
CA ALA A 885 4.19 29.38 -21.69
C ALA A 885 5.27 30.15 -22.48
N ASP A 886 5.40 29.81 -23.76
CA ASP A 886 6.31 30.47 -24.69
C ASP A 886 7.80 30.42 -24.27
N PHE A 887 8.21 29.45 -23.43
CA PHE A 887 9.58 29.33 -22.91
C PHE A 887 10.66 29.39 -24.00
N VAL A 888 10.48 28.63 -25.09
CA VAL A 888 11.45 28.57 -26.18
C VAL A 888 11.54 29.88 -26.97
N SER A 889 10.45 30.66 -27.07
CA SER A 889 10.49 31.95 -27.78
C SER A 889 10.92 33.12 -26.90
N ASP A 890 10.62 33.05 -25.61
CA ASP A 890 10.72 34.19 -24.70
C ASP A 890 11.89 34.07 -23.72
N ILE A 891 12.35 32.86 -23.43
CA ILE A 891 13.32 32.57 -22.37
C ILE A 891 14.59 31.95 -22.93
N SER A 892 14.56 30.68 -23.37
CA SER A 892 15.72 29.95 -23.91
C SER A 892 15.28 28.69 -24.66
N ASP A 893 16.04 28.27 -25.67
CA ASP A 893 15.92 26.95 -26.29
C ASP A 893 16.67 25.82 -25.55
N HIS A 894 17.31 26.14 -24.41
CA HIS A 894 17.84 25.17 -23.45
C HIS A 894 17.13 25.25 -22.09
N VAL A 895 17.04 24.12 -21.42
CA VAL A 895 16.56 24.02 -20.03
C VAL A 895 17.73 23.91 -19.04
N PRO A 896 17.57 24.39 -17.79
CA PRO A 896 18.65 24.34 -16.79
C PRO A 896 18.88 22.92 -16.26
N LEU A 897 20.15 22.61 -15.97
CA LEU A 897 20.56 21.41 -15.23
C LEU A 897 20.97 21.80 -13.81
N VAL A 898 20.61 20.98 -12.82
CA VAL A 898 20.83 21.28 -11.40
C VAL A 898 21.32 20.07 -10.61
N ILE A 899 22.14 20.33 -9.59
CA ILE A 899 22.61 19.36 -8.60
C ILE A 899 22.45 19.94 -7.19
N ARG A 900 22.28 19.06 -6.21
CA ARG A 900 22.23 19.41 -4.79
C ARG A 900 23.42 18.78 -4.07
N MET A 901 24.19 19.58 -3.34
CA MET A 901 25.39 19.16 -2.62
C MET A 901 25.25 19.38 -1.11
N ILE A 902 25.89 18.53 -0.31
CA ILE A 902 25.91 18.61 1.17
C ILE A 902 27.35 18.44 1.66
N SER A 903 27.74 19.21 2.68
CA SER A 903 29.02 19.03 3.37
C SER A 903 28.98 17.80 4.30
N ARG A 904 29.98 16.93 4.21
CA ARG A 904 30.11 15.69 5.02
C ARG A 904 30.04 15.92 6.53
N ASP A 905 30.43 17.11 6.98
CA ASP A 905 30.53 17.48 8.40
C ASP A 905 29.30 18.26 8.92
N SER A 906 28.28 18.50 8.08
CA SER A 906 27.06 19.19 8.50
C SER A 906 26.04 18.24 9.13
N PRO A 907 25.66 18.44 10.40
CA PRO A 907 24.48 17.81 10.94
C PRO A 907 23.26 18.41 10.23
N LEU A 908 22.47 17.58 9.56
CA LEU A 908 21.18 17.98 8.99
C LEU A 908 20.26 18.30 10.18
N GLN A 909 20.01 19.58 10.46
CA GLN A 909 19.01 19.99 11.44
C GLN A 909 17.63 19.98 10.79
N ILE A 910 16.74 19.11 11.29
CA ILE A 910 15.31 19.15 11.03
C ILE A 910 14.68 19.74 12.30
N ASP A 911 14.30 21.02 12.26
CA ASP A 911 13.63 21.73 13.38
C ASP A 911 12.17 22.05 13.05
#